data_AF-A0AAU2JJ00-F1
#
_entry.id   AF-A0AAU2JJ00-F1
#
_cell.length_a   1.000
_cell.length_b   1.000
_cell.length_c   1.000
_cell.angle_alpha   90.00
_cell.angle_beta   90.00
_cell.angle_gamma   90.00
#
_symmetry.space_group_name_H-M   'P 1'
#
loop_
_entity.id
_entity.type
_entity.pdbx_description
1 polymer ?
#
loop_
_entity_poly.entity_id
_entity_poly.type
_entity_poly.pdbx_seq_one_letter_code
_entity_poly.pdbx_strand_id
1 'polypeptide(L)'
;MIREYYPRAWQHLRDAQQAKMAMAPLWSTLLKDGLVEESVVTHPDGSGVIGAWLAWPPGGQAELTELFRGCVRELWACLDALVTESVEAFSALQRLRRPECPRFFPVADSLEGFRASLAESCMDGTLRSHVAMVEDCQPFQDSDGDEVIDRIRRGLGYLLEWEAALDSGAVMGAWATPIEPQVHAAAPAVVESVEAAEPGALDGQERVLARYRLSSYQSGCAVNAQAGTWVDLCFTEGFAPADDEDTFGQRLSLVIEAVTRFATSFAWLSSQVPGSRRVLSAGRAGATDTWIEATRSSRHWSAEELAALASSDIGLGRVQDADTLTLMVSTPGGVFERVVPHATPLRHHDRRGTAAETAVKDAAATWGLPDFVMAPSVERKGRGVREISDGLLVVGDRGVVVQIKAREGEPATVERETSWVLKQLTAAGKQIHGTVRRLKTQGVQMVNGRGHRLSIDSPAIDWVGVTIIEHPVPPQELTVPEHHGNTPVIALLRRDWEFLFHQLRSTHAVVGYLHRVGTSAPVLGGEPERYYELAAADAEAAPEEADPSWTRRGGQPHSVPLLPAAPAGSDDDEAHTMVRVMLEDVATSPLDPDEWDTRQRVLASLDSLPVGCRTDLGRFLLDALAAVAEPETGTTVWRMRTFIAGPDLDQLGFAVCSALTDHTRAAFSAWLQLRHHERGEHANLAQLMSVGVLLTPRADGYREWDTTMSAISGDPEVTGEELRAYQDLFNTPNGPAGTASRPSP
;
A
#
# COMPACT_ATOMS: atom_id res chain seq x y z
N MET A 1 4.29 8.21 -13.48
CA MET A 1 3.38 7.49 -12.56
C MET A 1 3.97 6.16 -12.11
N ILE A 2 4.15 5.15 -12.98
CA ILE A 2 4.69 3.82 -12.59
C ILE A 2 6.01 3.94 -11.80
N ARG A 3 7.03 4.60 -12.36
CA ARG A 3 8.34 4.83 -11.71
C ARG A 3 8.26 5.40 -10.28
N GLU A 4 7.20 6.13 -9.97
CA GLU A 4 7.04 6.83 -8.69
C GLU A 4 6.35 6.00 -7.62
N TYR A 5 5.44 5.09 -8.03
CA TYR A 5 4.69 4.22 -7.11
C TYR A 5 5.25 2.80 -7.07
N TYR A 6 5.84 2.35 -8.17
CA TYR A 6 6.36 1.01 -8.38
C TYR A 6 7.75 1.08 -9.04
N PRO A 7 8.76 1.70 -8.40
CA PRO A 7 10.11 1.80 -8.93
C PRO A 7 10.73 0.46 -9.35
N ARG A 8 10.51 -0.65 -8.61
CA ARG A 8 11.08 -1.96 -9.00
C ARG A 8 10.35 -2.53 -10.21
N ALA A 9 9.02 -2.51 -10.21
CA ALA A 9 8.24 -2.96 -11.37
C ALA A 9 8.57 -2.14 -12.64
N TRP A 10 8.78 -0.83 -12.49
CA TRP A 10 9.23 0.03 -13.60
C TRP A 10 10.58 -0.38 -14.16
N GLN A 11 11.53 -0.75 -13.29
CA GLN A 11 12.85 -1.20 -13.72
C GLN A 11 12.77 -2.51 -14.51
N HIS A 12 12.06 -3.51 -13.98
CA HIS A 12 11.81 -4.78 -14.68
C HIS A 12 11.12 -4.59 -16.04
N LEU A 13 10.11 -3.71 -16.12
CA LEU A 13 9.44 -3.40 -17.39
C LEU A 13 10.41 -2.80 -18.42
N ARG A 14 11.34 -1.93 -17.99
CA ARG A 14 12.37 -1.37 -18.88
C ARG A 14 13.35 -2.44 -19.35
N ASP A 15 13.75 -3.34 -18.47
CA ASP A 15 14.71 -4.39 -18.79
C ASP A 15 14.09 -5.41 -19.77
N ALA A 16 12.80 -5.74 -19.62
CA ALA A 16 12.03 -6.51 -20.59
C ALA A 16 11.98 -5.82 -21.98
N GLN A 17 11.74 -4.50 -22.01
CA GLN A 17 11.74 -3.73 -23.26
C GLN A 17 13.11 -3.70 -23.93
N GLN A 18 14.19 -3.60 -23.15
CA GLN A 18 15.57 -3.68 -23.65
C GLN A 18 15.86 -5.05 -24.26
N ALA A 19 15.46 -6.14 -23.59
CA ALA A 19 15.60 -7.49 -24.11
C ALA A 19 14.87 -7.65 -25.47
N LYS A 20 13.63 -7.18 -25.57
CA LYS A 20 12.89 -7.14 -26.85
C LYS A 20 13.64 -6.34 -27.93
N MET A 21 14.17 -5.17 -27.59
CA MET A 21 14.92 -4.33 -28.53
C MET A 21 16.22 -4.99 -29.01
N ALA A 22 16.83 -5.86 -28.19
CA ALA A 22 18.03 -6.62 -28.54
C ALA A 22 17.74 -7.82 -29.46
N MET A 23 16.55 -8.43 -29.36
CA MET A 23 16.18 -9.60 -30.18
C MET A 23 16.02 -9.27 -31.67
N ALA A 24 15.37 -8.15 -32.01
CA ALA A 24 15.11 -7.78 -33.40
C ALA A 24 16.38 -7.62 -34.29
N PRO A 25 17.45 -6.91 -33.86
CA PRO A 25 18.68 -6.81 -34.65
C PRO A 25 19.44 -8.14 -34.71
N LEU A 26 19.39 -8.97 -33.66
CA LEU A 26 19.99 -10.31 -33.67
C LEU A 26 19.28 -11.20 -34.69
N TRP A 27 17.95 -11.27 -34.65
CA TRP A 27 17.14 -12.01 -35.62
C TRP A 27 17.38 -11.55 -37.07
N SER A 28 17.41 -10.24 -37.28
CA SER A 28 17.68 -9.66 -38.61
C SER A 28 19.07 -9.99 -39.13
N THR A 29 20.08 -10.04 -38.25
CA THR A 29 21.45 -10.44 -38.61
C THR A 29 21.50 -11.92 -38.97
N LEU A 30 20.86 -12.79 -38.17
CA LEU A 30 20.81 -14.22 -38.44
C LEU A 30 20.16 -14.54 -39.79
N LEU A 31 19.03 -13.89 -40.12
CA LEU A 31 18.40 -14.03 -41.43
C LEU A 31 19.30 -13.58 -42.60
N LYS A 32 20.08 -12.51 -42.41
CA LYS A 32 21.03 -12.02 -43.43
C LYS A 32 22.26 -12.91 -43.59
N ASP A 33 22.69 -13.54 -42.51
CA ASP A 33 23.88 -14.40 -42.47
C ASP A 33 23.58 -15.84 -42.91
N GLY A 34 22.42 -16.09 -43.53
CA GLY A 34 22.08 -17.37 -44.14
C GLY A 34 21.46 -18.40 -43.19
N LEU A 35 20.79 -17.95 -42.12
CA LEU A 35 20.06 -18.85 -41.20
C LEU A 35 19.08 -19.77 -41.94
N VAL A 36 18.43 -19.28 -43.00
CA VAL A 36 17.51 -20.04 -43.84
C VAL A 36 18.24 -20.40 -45.13
N GLU A 37 18.48 -21.69 -45.34
CA GLU A 37 19.02 -22.20 -46.59
C GLU A 37 17.87 -22.71 -47.46
N GLU A 38 17.91 -22.39 -48.75
CA GLU A 38 16.89 -22.80 -49.73
C GLU A 38 17.47 -23.84 -50.69
N SER A 39 16.67 -24.83 -51.05
CA SER A 39 16.93 -25.79 -52.12
C SER A 39 15.90 -25.64 -53.23
N VAL A 40 16.34 -25.87 -54.46
CA VAL A 40 15.45 -25.99 -55.62
C VAL A 40 15.79 -27.28 -56.33
N VAL A 41 14.83 -28.20 -56.36
CA VAL A 41 14.98 -29.49 -57.03
C VAL A 41 13.99 -29.56 -58.18
N THR A 42 14.49 -29.73 -59.41
CA THR A 42 13.67 -30.02 -60.58
C THR A 42 13.91 -31.46 -61.02
N HIS A 43 12.86 -32.26 -61.10
CA HIS A 43 12.90 -33.63 -61.57
C HIS A 43 12.85 -33.70 -63.12
N PRO A 44 13.31 -34.81 -63.73
CA PRO A 44 13.33 -34.96 -65.18
C PRO A 44 11.96 -34.85 -65.86
N ASP A 45 10.87 -35.05 -65.13
CA ASP A 45 9.49 -34.92 -65.62
C ASP A 45 8.95 -33.48 -65.61
N GLY A 46 9.77 -32.52 -65.20
CA GLY A 46 9.41 -31.11 -65.09
C GLY A 46 8.68 -30.74 -63.79
N SER A 47 8.43 -31.69 -62.89
CA SER A 47 7.98 -31.37 -61.53
C SER A 47 9.14 -30.85 -60.69
N GLY A 48 8.88 -29.95 -59.76
CA GLY A 48 9.93 -29.45 -58.88
C GLY A 48 9.41 -28.94 -57.55
N VAL A 49 10.35 -28.75 -56.63
CA VAL A 49 10.10 -28.38 -55.25
C VAL A 49 11.06 -27.27 -54.86
N ILE A 50 10.54 -26.28 -54.12
CA ILE A 50 11.32 -25.31 -53.37
C ILE A 50 11.30 -25.76 -51.91
N GLY A 51 12.48 -26.09 -51.36
CA GLY A 51 12.65 -26.51 -49.97
C GLY A 51 13.41 -25.47 -49.16
N ALA A 52 13.24 -25.48 -47.84
CA ALA A 52 14.09 -24.71 -46.93
C ALA A 52 14.30 -25.42 -45.59
N TRP A 53 15.42 -25.14 -44.93
CA TRP A 53 15.73 -25.58 -43.56
C TRP A 53 16.49 -24.51 -42.80
N LEU A 54 16.54 -24.65 -41.46
CA LEU A 54 17.33 -23.79 -40.60
C LEU A 54 18.74 -24.33 -40.41
N ALA A 55 19.72 -23.48 -40.69
CA ALA A 55 21.13 -23.69 -40.37
C ALA A 55 21.56 -22.69 -39.29
N TRP A 56 21.31 -23.02 -38.02
CA TRP A 56 21.68 -22.15 -36.91
C TRP A 56 23.20 -21.94 -36.84
N PRO A 57 23.71 -20.70 -36.83
CA PRO A 57 25.11 -20.47 -36.54
C PRO A 57 25.44 -20.88 -35.09
N PRO A 58 26.69 -21.27 -34.79
CA PRO A 58 27.07 -21.72 -33.46
C PRO A 58 26.66 -20.70 -32.37
N GLY A 59 25.79 -21.13 -31.46
CA GLY A 59 25.31 -20.32 -30.33
C GLY A 59 24.16 -19.35 -30.64
N GLY A 60 23.80 -19.12 -31.91
CA GLY A 60 22.77 -18.13 -32.29
C GLY A 60 21.37 -18.45 -31.73
N GLN A 61 20.98 -19.73 -31.77
CA GLN A 61 19.69 -20.19 -31.20
C GLN A 61 19.66 -20.03 -29.68
N ALA A 62 20.77 -20.35 -29.00
CA ALA A 62 20.89 -20.25 -27.56
C ALA A 62 20.87 -18.79 -27.10
N GLU A 63 21.56 -17.89 -27.80
CA GLU A 63 21.57 -16.45 -27.49
C GLU A 63 20.18 -15.82 -27.64
N LEU A 64 19.46 -16.11 -28.74
CA LEU A 64 18.07 -15.66 -28.89
C LEU A 64 17.14 -16.21 -27.83
N THR A 65 17.29 -17.50 -27.50
CA THR A 65 16.49 -18.16 -26.45
C THR A 65 16.76 -17.52 -25.10
N GLU A 66 18.01 -17.17 -24.77
CA GLU A 66 18.35 -16.53 -23.51
C GLU A 66 17.85 -15.09 -23.43
N LEU A 67 17.93 -14.31 -24.52
CA LEU A 67 17.33 -12.97 -24.58
C LEU A 67 15.82 -13.01 -24.37
N PHE A 68 15.15 -13.98 -25.00
CA PHE A 68 13.70 -14.15 -24.84
C PHE A 68 13.35 -14.62 -23.42
N ARG A 69 14.07 -15.60 -22.87
CA ARG A 69 13.93 -16.06 -21.48
C ARG A 69 14.13 -14.91 -20.50
N GLY A 70 15.14 -14.07 -20.74
CA GLY A 70 15.35 -12.83 -19.98
C GLY A 70 14.15 -11.91 -20.05
N CYS A 71 13.60 -11.67 -21.24
CA CYS A 71 12.39 -10.85 -21.42
C CYS A 71 11.19 -11.38 -20.62
N VAL A 72 10.89 -12.69 -20.73
CA VAL A 72 9.79 -13.34 -20.00
C VAL A 72 10.00 -13.24 -18.48
N ARG A 73 11.22 -13.48 -18.00
CA ARG A 73 11.56 -13.38 -16.58
C ARG A 73 11.36 -11.97 -16.04
N GLU A 74 11.81 -10.94 -16.77
CA GLU A 74 11.61 -9.54 -16.36
C GLU A 74 10.13 -9.14 -16.40
N LEU A 75 9.31 -9.70 -17.30
CA LEU A 75 7.86 -9.45 -17.31
C LEU A 75 7.16 -10.03 -16.07
N TRP A 76 7.52 -11.25 -15.67
CA TRP A 76 7.03 -11.83 -14.41
C TRP A 76 7.54 -11.07 -13.19
N ALA A 77 8.82 -10.72 -13.15
CA ALA A 77 9.38 -9.92 -12.06
C ALA A 77 8.71 -8.55 -11.95
N CYS A 78 8.28 -7.95 -13.06
CA CYS A 78 7.46 -6.74 -13.06
C CYS A 78 6.13 -6.95 -12.34
N LEU A 79 5.38 -8.00 -12.71
CA LEU A 79 4.11 -8.34 -12.08
C LEU A 79 4.27 -8.64 -10.57
N ASP A 80 5.26 -9.44 -10.19
CA ASP A 80 5.53 -9.76 -8.78
C ASP A 80 5.94 -8.51 -7.98
N ALA A 81 6.71 -7.61 -8.59
CA ALA A 81 7.07 -6.34 -7.97
C ALA A 81 5.85 -5.44 -7.74
N LEU A 82 4.84 -5.46 -8.62
CA LEU A 82 3.60 -4.72 -8.38
C LEU A 82 2.91 -5.17 -7.10
N VAL A 83 2.88 -6.48 -6.83
CA VAL A 83 2.29 -6.98 -5.58
C VAL A 83 3.17 -6.64 -4.39
N THR A 84 4.47 -6.93 -4.50
CA THR A 84 5.43 -6.73 -3.40
C THR A 84 5.44 -5.26 -2.96
N GLU A 85 5.57 -4.33 -3.91
CA GLU A 85 5.55 -2.89 -3.62
C GLU A 85 4.17 -2.42 -3.14
N SER A 86 3.06 -3.06 -3.58
CA SER A 86 1.72 -2.77 -3.03
C SER A 86 1.62 -3.19 -1.56
N VAL A 87 2.07 -4.40 -1.22
CA VAL A 87 2.09 -4.87 0.17
C VAL A 87 2.97 -3.94 1.00
N GLU A 88 4.12 -3.52 0.48
CA GLU A 88 4.99 -2.58 1.18
C GLU A 88 4.36 -1.18 1.36
N ALA A 89 3.52 -0.77 0.41
CA ALA A 89 2.82 0.50 0.40
C ALA A 89 1.61 0.56 1.34
N PHE A 90 0.89 -0.56 1.46
CA PHE A 90 -0.46 -0.60 2.03
C PHE A 90 -0.60 -1.53 3.23
N SER A 91 0.36 -2.44 3.45
CA SER A 91 0.33 -3.39 4.55
C SER A 91 1.44 -3.10 5.54
N ALA A 92 1.08 -2.99 6.82
CA ALA A 92 2.07 -2.96 7.89
C ALA A 92 2.68 -4.36 8.14
N LEU A 93 2.09 -5.42 7.56
CA LEU A 93 2.67 -6.76 7.53
C LEU A 93 3.85 -6.73 6.53
N GLN A 94 5.07 -6.50 7.04
CA GLN A 94 6.31 -6.72 6.30
C GLN A 94 6.53 -8.21 6.06
N ARG A 95 5.68 -8.85 5.23
CA ARG A 95 5.81 -10.28 4.99
C ARG A 95 7.15 -10.57 4.34
N LEU A 96 7.96 -11.35 5.03
CA LEU A 96 9.17 -11.89 4.43
C LEU A 96 8.79 -12.81 3.28
N ARG A 97 9.34 -12.48 2.10
CA ARG A 97 9.35 -13.33 0.91
C ARG A 97 9.67 -14.76 1.33
N ARG A 98 8.80 -15.73 1.03
CA ARG A 98 9.22 -17.13 0.96
C ARG A 98 10.08 -17.26 -0.30
N PRO A 99 11.40 -17.50 -0.20
CA PRO A 99 12.28 -17.59 -1.37
C PRO A 99 11.87 -18.73 -2.31
N GLU A 100 11.05 -19.65 -1.80
CA GLU A 100 10.72 -20.94 -2.39
C GLU A 100 9.43 -20.90 -3.21
N CYS A 101 8.64 -19.82 -3.11
CA CYS A 101 7.51 -19.60 -4.02
C CYS A 101 8.01 -18.77 -5.23
N PRO A 102 8.04 -19.34 -6.45
CA PRO A 102 8.66 -18.68 -7.59
C PRO A 102 7.87 -17.47 -8.12
N ARG A 103 6.56 -17.40 -7.87
CA ARG A 103 5.65 -16.33 -8.35
C ARG A 103 4.72 -15.83 -7.26
N PHE A 104 4.37 -14.55 -7.31
CA PHE A 104 3.49 -13.89 -6.34
C PHE A 104 2.25 -13.28 -7.00
N PHE A 105 2.34 -12.87 -8.26
CA PHE A 105 1.20 -12.37 -9.01
C PHE A 105 0.31 -13.54 -9.50
N PRO A 106 -0.96 -13.66 -9.06
CA PRO A 106 -1.78 -14.85 -9.31
C PRO A 106 -2.42 -14.82 -10.69
N VAL A 107 -1.65 -15.15 -11.71
CA VAL A 107 -2.17 -15.40 -13.07
C VAL A 107 -2.23 -16.91 -13.28
N ALA A 108 -3.41 -17.42 -13.60
CA ALA A 108 -3.66 -18.84 -13.77
C ALA A 108 -4.38 -19.14 -15.09
N ASP A 109 -4.29 -20.40 -15.52
CA ASP A 109 -4.99 -20.97 -16.67
C ASP A 109 -6.37 -21.54 -16.31
N SER A 110 -6.74 -21.52 -15.02
CA SER A 110 -7.96 -22.11 -14.50
C SER A 110 -8.41 -21.47 -13.19
N LEU A 111 -9.72 -21.54 -12.92
CA LEU A 111 -10.29 -21.03 -11.67
C LEU A 111 -9.74 -21.75 -10.42
N GLU A 112 -9.47 -23.06 -10.54
CA GLU A 112 -8.88 -23.85 -9.45
C GLU A 112 -7.45 -23.40 -9.15
N GLY A 113 -6.62 -23.25 -10.19
CA GLY A 113 -5.26 -22.73 -10.04
C GLY A 113 -5.24 -21.33 -9.44
N PHE A 114 -6.13 -20.44 -9.89
CA PHE A 114 -6.25 -19.10 -9.34
C PHE A 114 -6.63 -19.10 -7.85
N ARG A 115 -7.60 -19.92 -7.46
CA ARG A 115 -7.99 -20.07 -6.05
C ARG A 115 -6.88 -20.63 -5.19
N ALA A 116 -6.09 -21.57 -5.71
CA ALA A 116 -4.92 -22.09 -5.02
C ALA A 116 -3.89 -20.98 -4.79
N SER A 117 -3.57 -20.17 -5.81
CA SER A 117 -2.65 -19.03 -5.67
C SER A 117 -3.15 -18.00 -4.64
N LEU A 118 -4.45 -17.66 -4.66
CA LEU A 118 -5.04 -16.76 -3.66
C LEU A 118 -5.04 -17.36 -2.25
N ALA A 119 -5.24 -18.67 -2.11
CA ALA A 119 -5.17 -19.36 -0.82
C ALA A 119 -3.75 -19.33 -0.22
N GLU A 120 -2.72 -19.17 -1.06
CA GLU A 120 -1.36 -18.89 -0.62
C GLU A 120 -1.13 -17.43 -0.21
N SER A 121 -2.21 -16.65 -0.08
CA SER A 121 -2.19 -15.27 0.41
C SER A 121 -1.35 -14.32 -0.47
N CYS A 122 -1.20 -14.64 -1.75
CA CYS A 122 -0.27 -13.95 -2.65
C CYS A 122 -0.66 -12.49 -2.97
N MET A 123 -1.86 -12.03 -2.62
CA MET A 123 -2.31 -10.64 -2.82
C MET A 123 -2.75 -9.96 -1.52
N ASP A 124 -2.54 -10.61 -0.39
CA ASP A 124 -2.87 -10.05 0.91
C ASP A 124 -2.08 -8.77 1.20
N GLY A 125 -2.76 -7.73 1.67
CA GLY A 125 -2.13 -6.44 1.94
C GLY A 125 -2.07 -5.52 0.73
N THR A 126 -2.58 -5.94 -0.44
CA THR A 126 -2.86 -5.05 -1.58
C THR A 126 -4.26 -4.43 -1.48
N LEU A 127 -4.56 -3.44 -2.33
CA LEU A 127 -5.89 -2.84 -2.38
C LEU A 127 -6.90 -3.84 -2.94
N ARG A 128 -8.14 -3.83 -2.43
CA ARG A 128 -9.23 -4.64 -2.99
C ARG A 128 -9.46 -4.38 -4.48
N SER A 129 -9.23 -3.14 -4.92
CA SER A 129 -9.29 -2.78 -6.34
C SER A 129 -8.16 -3.39 -7.18
N HIS A 130 -6.98 -3.65 -6.58
CA HIS A 130 -5.92 -4.42 -7.25
C HIS A 130 -6.36 -5.87 -7.43
N VAL A 131 -6.88 -6.49 -6.37
CA VAL A 131 -7.37 -7.88 -6.42
C VAL A 131 -8.47 -8.05 -7.47
N ALA A 132 -9.48 -7.19 -7.45
CA ALA A 132 -10.57 -7.23 -8.43
C ALA A 132 -10.07 -7.11 -9.87
N MET A 133 -9.12 -6.20 -10.13
CA MET A 133 -8.54 -6.06 -11.47
C MET A 133 -7.79 -7.31 -11.91
N VAL A 134 -7.05 -7.97 -11.01
CA VAL A 134 -6.36 -9.22 -11.31
C VAL A 134 -7.36 -10.34 -11.60
N GLU A 135 -8.45 -10.43 -10.84
CA GLU A 135 -9.54 -11.40 -11.04
C GLU A 135 -10.24 -11.22 -12.39
N ASP A 136 -10.58 -9.97 -12.76
CA ASP A 136 -11.26 -9.64 -14.02
C ASP A 136 -10.41 -9.94 -15.26
N CYS A 137 -9.09 -9.89 -15.12
CA CYS A 137 -8.13 -10.02 -16.22
C CYS A 137 -7.54 -11.44 -16.36
N GLN A 138 -8.08 -12.44 -15.64
CA GLN A 138 -7.56 -13.80 -15.72
C GLN A 138 -7.70 -14.42 -17.12
N PRO A 139 -6.68 -15.13 -17.64
CA PRO A 139 -6.72 -15.78 -18.96
C PRO A 139 -7.88 -16.76 -19.19
N PHE A 140 -8.37 -17.42 -18.13
CA PHE A 140 -9.44 -18.41 -18.22
C PHE A 140 -10.86 -17.83 -18.24
N GLN A 141 -11.01 -16.51 -18.08
CA GLN A 141 -12.31 -15.86 -18.07
C GLN A 141 -12.87 -15.75 -19.50
N ASP A 142 -14.18 -15.92 -19.64
CA ASP A 142 -14.89 -15.74 -20.91
C ASP A 142 -14.87 -14.26 -21.33
N SER A 143 -14.91 -13.99 -22.65
CA SER A 143 -15.01 -12.63 -23.16
C SER A 143 -16.32 -11.97 -22.74
N ASP A 144 -16.21 -10.82 -22.09
CA ASP A 144 -17.36 -9.99 -21.68
C ASP A 144 -17.70 -8.92 -22.74
N GLY A 145 -17.02 -8.94 -23.90
CA GLY A 145 -17.16 -7.94 -24.97
C GLY A 145 -16.34 -6.67 -24.78
N ASP A 146 -15.49 -6.58 -23.76
CA ASP A 146 -14.52 -5.49 -23.58
C ASP A 146 -13.20 -5.84 -24.27
N GLU A 147 -12.96 -5.23 -25.43
CA GLU A 147 -11.75 -5.47 -26.24
C GLU A 147 -10.44 -5.18 -25.50
N VAL A 148 -10.43 -4.26 -24.54
CA VAL A 148 -9.22 -3.92 -23.77
C VAL A 148 -8.90 -5.04 -22.79
N ILE A 149 -9.91 -5.51 -22.05
CA ILE A 149 -9.74 -6.62 -21.09
C ILE A 149 -9.37 -7.90 -21.83
N ASP A 150 -10.02 -8.20 -22.96
CA ASP A 150 -9.73 -9.39 -23.75
C ASP A 150 -8.31 -9.39 -24.35
N ARG A 151 -7.76 -8.21 -24.68
CA ARG A 151 -6.35 -8.07 -25.07
C ARG A 151 -5.40 -8.36 -23.91
N ILE A 152 -5.73 -7.91 -22.70
CA ILE A 152 -4.94 -8.18 -21.49
C ILE A 152 -4.96 -9.68 -21.19
N ARG A 153 -6.15 -10.31 -21.18
CA ARG A 153 -6.33 -11.75 -20.94
C ARG A 153 -5.50 -12.59 -21.92
N ARG A 154 -5.56 -12.28 -23.22
CA ARG A 154 -4.72 -12.94 -24.26
C ARG A 154 -3.23 -12.74 -24.04
N GLY A 155 -2.79 -11.52 -23.72
CA GLY A 155 -1.38 -11.24 -23.43
C GLY A 155 -0.87 -12.04 -22.22
N LEU A 156 -1.65 -12.14 -21.15
CA LEU A 156 -1.32 -12.97 -20.00
C LEU A 156 -1.32 -14.48 -20.32
N GLY A 157 -2.24 -14.93 -21.19
CA GLY A 157 -2.25 -16.31 -21.68
C GLY A 157 -0.95 -16.69 -22.40
N TYR A 158 -0.48 -15.85 -23.33
CA TYR A 158 0.80 -16.08 -24.00
C TYR A 158 1.98 -16.08 -23.03
N LEU A 159 1.97 -15.23 -22.01
CA LEU A 159 3.03 -15.20 -20.99
C LEU A 159 3.11 -16.53 -20.21
N LEU A 160 1.96 -17.09 -19.81
CA LEU A 160 1.89 -18.41 -19.16
C LEU A 160 2.39 -19.53 -20.07
N GLU A 161 1.94 -19.56 -21.33
CA GLU A 161 2.33 -20.57 -22.31
C GLU A 161 3.85 -20.56 -22.56
N TRP A 162 4.44 -19.37 -22.70
CA TRP A 162 5.88 -19.22 -22.95
C TRP A 162 6.73 -19.64 -21.77
N GLU A 163 6.32 -19.33 -20.56
CA GLU A 163 7.04 -19.76 -19.38
C GLU A 163 7.00 -21.29 -19.24
N ALA A 164 5.82 -21.90 -19.40
CA ALA A 164 5.69 -23.36 -19.39
C ALA A 164 6.57 -24.02 -20.48
N ALA A 165 6.59 -23.46 -21.68
CA ALA A 165 7.46 -23.93 -22.76
C ALA A 165 8.95 -23.81 -22.38
N LEU A 166 9.38 -22.66 -21.88
CA LEU A 166 10.77 -22.42 -21.48
C LEU A 166 11.23 -23.31 -20.32
N ASP A 167 10.35 -23.63 -19.37
CA ASP A 167 10.61 -24.53 -18.24
C ASP A 167 10.69 -25.99 -18.70
N SER A 168 9.91 -26.37 -19.72
CA SER A 168 10.02 -27.68 -20.36
C SER A 168 11.27 -27.85 -21.24
N GLY A 169 12.05 -26.78 -21.42
CA GLY A 169 13.28 -26.78 -22.21
C GLY A 169 13.10 -26.40 -23.67
N ALA A 170 11.96 -25.82 -24.06
CA ALA A 170 11.74 -25.32 -25.40
C ALA A 170 12.76 -24.23 -25.77
N VAL A 171 13.12 -24.19 -27.04
CA VAL A 171 14.08 -23.22 -27.62
C VAL A 171 13.42 -22.45 -28.75
N MET A 172 13.91 -21.26 -29.03
CA MET A 172 13.39 -20.46 -30.15
C MET A 172 13.67 -21.17 -31.48
N GLY A 173 12.67 -21.22 -32.33
CA GLY A 173 12.72 -21.72 -33.70
C GLY A 173 12.18 -20.70 -34.69
N ALA A 174 11.85 -21.17 -35.89
CA ALA A 174 11.29 -20.33 -36.93
C ALA A 174 10.04 -20.96 -37.55
N TRP A 175 9.11 -20.11 -37.96
CA TRP A 175 7.90 -20.48 -38.68
C TRP A 175 7.95 -19.89 -40.07
N ALA A 176 7.74 -20.71 -41.10
CA ALA A 176 7.67 -20.29 -42.49
C ALA A 176 6.22 -20.17 -42.94
N THR A 177 5.88 -19.00 -43.48
CA THR A 177 4.62 -18.73 -44.17
C THR A 177 4.94 -18.44 -45.65
N PRO A 178 4.74 -19.40 -46.57
CA PRO A 178 4.86 -19.15 -48.00
C PRO A 178 3.81 -18.14 -48.47
N ILE A 179 4.23 -17.04 -49.09
CA ILE A 179 3.33 -15.96 -49.56
C ILE A 179 3.19 -16.00 -51.08
N GLU A 180 4.30 -15.83 -51.81
CA GLU A 180 4.27 -15.73 -53.27
C GLU A 180 5.55 -16.35 -53.88
N PRO A 181 5.63 -17.69 -53.94
CA PRO A 181 6.78 -18.38 -54.55
C PRO A 181 6.91 -18.05 -56.04
N GLN A 182 8.12 -17.72 -56.48
CA GLN A 182 8.43 -17.36 -57.86
C GLN A 182 9.32 -18.41 -58.49
N VAL A 183 9.00 -18.83 -59.72
CA VAL A 183 9.81 -19.77 -60.51
C VAL A 183 10.07 -19.16 -61.88
N HIS A 184 11.31 -19.20 -62.32
CA HIS A 184 11.77 -18.76 -63.62
C HIS A 184 12.54 -19.88 -64.30
N ALA A 185 12.06 -20.35 -65.44
CA ALA A 185 12.73 -21.36 -66.25
C ALA A 185 13.21 -20.76 -67.57
N ALA A 186 14.42 -21.14 -68.01
CA ALA A 186 14.93 -20.76 -69.32
C ALA A 186 14.21 -21.54 -70.44
N ALA A 187 13.94 -20.87 -71.58
CA ALA A 187 13.35 -21.50 -72.75
C ALA A 187 14.15 -22.75 -73.17
N PRO A 188 13.50 -23.85 -73.61
CA PRO A 188 12.08 -23.96 -73.99
C PRO A 188 11.11 -24.24 -72.83
N ALA A 189 11.59 -24.35 -71.58
CA ALA A 189 10.72 -24.66 -70.44
C ALA A 189 9.80 -23.47 -70.11
N VAL A 190 8.54 -23.77 -69.78
CA VAL A 190 7.52 -22.77 -69.39
C VAL A 190 6.87 -23.20 -68.08
N VAL A 191 6.80 -22.29 -67.12
CA VAL A 191 6.14 -22.53 -65.82
C VAL A 191 4.64 -22.72 -66.03
N GLU A 192 4.14 -23.89 -65.65
CA GLU A 192 2.73 -24.29 -65.79
C GLU A 192 1.95 -23.98 -64.52
N SER A 193 2.49 -24.34 -63.35
CA SER A 193 1.88 -24.04 -62.05
C SER A 193 2.94 -23.86 -60.97
N VAL A 194 2.59 -23.07 -59.96
CA VAL A 194 3.32 -22.94 -58.69
C VAL A 194 2.27 -22.95 -57.58
N GLU A 195 2.43 -23.85 -56.62
CA GLU A 195 1.53 -24.06 -55.49
C GLU A 195 2.34 -23.89 -54.19
N ALA A 196 1.96 -22.91 -53.38
CA ALA A 196 2.52 -22.70 -52.05
C ALA A 196 2.10 -23.84 -51.10
N ALA A 197 3.01 -24.26 -50.22
CA ALA A 197 2.69 -25.21 -49.16
C ALA A 197 2.02 -24.53 -47.96
N GLU A 198 1.37 -25.33 -47.12
CA GLU A 198 0.82 -24.84 -45.85
C GLU A 198 1.93 -24.30 -44.93
N PRO A 199 1.65 -23.21 -44.19
CA PRO A 199 2.59 -22.67 -43.21
C PRO A 199 3.05 -23.73 -42.20
N GLY A 200 4.26 -23.59 -41.68
CA GLY A 200 4.75 -24.50 -40.66
C GLY A 200 6.14 -24.22 -40.13
N ALA A 201 6.50 -24.95 -39.08
CA ALA A 201 7.81 -24.88 -38.46
C ALA A 201 8.92 -25.23 -39.46
N LEU A 202 10.00 -24.44 -39.41
CA LEU A 202 11.29 -24.77 -40.00
C LEU A 202 12.20 -25.32 -38.90
N ASP A 203 12.86 -26.44 -39.19
CA ASP A 203 13.86 -27.06 -38.33
C ASP A 203 15.10 -27.42 -39.15
N GLY A 204 15.97 -28.28 -38.63
CA GLY A 204 17.16 -28.75 -39.35
C GLY A 204 16.87 -29.71 -40.50
N GLN A 205 15.60 -30.05 -40.76
CA GLN A 205 15.16 -30.87 -41.89
C GLN A 205 14.56 -30.01 -43.00
N GLU A 206 14.75 -30.44 -44.23
CA GLU A 206 14.23 -29.74 -45.41
C GLU A 206 12.68 -29.81 -45.43
N ARG A 207 12.04 -28.65 -45.35
CA ARG A 207 10.59 -28.47 -45.50
C ARG A 207 10.27 -28.00 -46.91
N VAL A 208 9.26 -28.60 -47.53
CA VAL A 208 8.71 -28.12 -48.80
C VAL A 208 7.90 -26.84 -48.60
N LEU A 209 8.32 -25.76 -49.24
CA LEU A 209 7.65 -24.45 -49.20
C LEU A 209 6.77 -24.19 -50.42
N ALA A 210 7.12 -24.75 -51.58
CA ALA A 210 6.29 -24.70 -52.77
C ALA A 210 6.57 -25.89 -53.68
N ARG A 211 5.56 -26.27 -54.47
CA ARG A 211 5.68 -27.22 -55.57
C ARG A 211 5.40 -26.51 -56.88
N TYR A 212 6.12 -26.85 -57.93
CA TYR A 212 5.90 -26.26 -59.25
C TYR A 212 5.98 -27.31 -60.36
N ARG A 213 5.43 -26.94 -61.52
CA ARG A 213 5.44 -27.77 -62.72
C ARG A 213 5.89 -26.95 -63.92
N LEU A 214 6.79 -27.53 -64.71
CA LEU A 214 7.32 -26.95 -65.94
C LEU A 214 6.89 -27.80 -67.14
N SER A 215 6.31 -27.16 -68.14
CA SER A 215 6.06 -27.77 -69.44
C SER A 215 7.28 -27.63 -70.35
N SER A 216 7.48 -28.60 -71.26
CA SER A 216 8.61 -28.62 -72.21
C SER A 216 10.00 -28.58 -71.56
N TYR A 217 10.12 -29.02 -70.30
CA TYR A 217 11.39 -29.12 -69.59
C TYR A 217 12.30 -30.19 -70.21
N GLN A 218 13.58 -29.85 -70.36
CA GLN A 218 14.63 -30.78 -70.74
C GLN A 218 15.70 -30.79 -69.64
N SER A 219 16.24 -31.98 -69.33
CA SER A 219 17.28 -32.11 -68.32
C SER A 219 18.47 -31.20 -68.66
N GLY A 220 18.81 -30.28 -67.74
CA GLY A 220 19.84 -29.26 -67.93
C GLY A 220 19.32 -27.84 -68.25
N CYS A 221 18.01 -27.64 -68.44
CA CYS A 221 17.43 -26.30 -68.47
C CYS A 221 17.65 -25.59 -67.12
N ALA A 222 18.14 -24.35 -67.15
CA ALA A 222 18.31 -23.54 -65.95
C ALA A 222 16.94 -23.16 -65.37
N VAL A 223 16.75 -23.46 -64.07
CA VAL A 223 15.57 -23.10 -63.29
C VAL A 223 16.05 -22.33 -62.08
N ASN A 224 15.56 -21.10 -61.92
CA ASN A 224 15.76 -20.28 -60.74
C ASN A 224 14.42 -20.16 -60.03
N ALA A 225 14.38 -20.41 -58.73
CA ALA A 225 13.18 -20.23 -57.93
C ALA A 225 13.50 -19.44 -56.66
N GLN A 226 12.48 -18.76 -56.14
CA GLN A 226 12.50 -18.05 -54.86
C GLN A 226 11.28 -18.50 -54.08
N ALA A 227 11.46 -18.86 -52.81
CA ALA A 227 10.38 -19.38 -51.99
C ALA A 227 9.31 -18.32 -51.67
N GLY A 228 9.65 -17.02 -51.71
CA GLY A 228 8.71 -15.94 -51.39
C GLY A 228 8.07 -16.12 -50.00
N THR A 229 8.90 -16.37 -49.00
CA THR A 229 8.47 -16.84 -47.67
C THR A 229 8.73 -15.78 -46.59
N TRP A 230 7.74 -15.56 -45.75
CA TRP A 230 7.90 -14.82 -44.50
C TRP A 230 8.35 -15.78 -43.40
N VAL A 231 9.47 -15.46 -42.74
CA VAL A 231 10.03 -16.28 -41.66
C VAL A 231 9.93 -15.53 -40.35
N ASP A 232 9.11 -16.04 -39.44
CA ASP A 232 8.90 -15.47 -38.13
C ASP A 232 9.55 -16.31 -37.04
N LEU A 233 9.84 -15.69 -35.90
CA LEU A 233 10.36 -16.36 -34.72
C LEU A 233 9.22 -17.11 -34.00
N CYS A 234 9.44 -18.28 -33.39
CA CYS A 234 8.40 -18.94 -32.59
C CYS A 234 8.96 -19.99 -31.63
N PHE A 235 8.10 -20.62 -30.81
CA PHE A 235 8.35 -21.98 -30.31
C PHE A 235 7.69 -22.97 -31.27
N THR A 236 8.47 -23.87 -31.86
CA THR A 236 7.97 -24.74 -32.94
C THR A 236 6.94 -25.77 -32.46
N GLU A 237 6.95 -26.12 -31.18
CA GLU A 237 5.91 -26.94 -30.58
C GLU A 237 4.68 -26.08 -30.24
N GLY A 238 3.55 -26.36 -30.90
CA GLY A 238 2.26 -25.75 -30.58
C GLY A 238 2.00 -24.35 -31.13
N PHE A 239 2.96 -23.72 -31.82
CA PHE A 239 2.72 -22.44 -32.50
C PHE A 239 1.98 -22.66 -33.82
N ALA A 240 0.79 -22.07 -33.93
CA ALA A 240 0.08 -21.89 -35.19
C ALA A 240 -0.43 -20.44 -35.21
N PRO A 241 -0.01 -19.60 -36.17
CA PRO A 241 -0.54 -18.25 -36.31
C PRO A 241 -2.01 -18.32 -36.73
N ALA A 242 -2.86 -17.50 -36.12
CA ALA A 242 -4.28 -17.43 -36.45
C ALA A 242 -4.53 -16.82 -37.83
N ASP A 243 -3.69 -15.87 -38.24
CA ASP A 243 -3.70 -15.17 -39.52
C ASP A 243 -2.29 -14.66 -39.87
N ASP A 244 -2.16 -13.90 -40.95
CA ASP A 244 -0.92 -13.31 -41.43
C ASP A 244 -0.37 -12.19 -40.54
N GLU A 245 -1.20 -11.62 -39.67
CA GLU A 245 -0.81 -10.58 -38.71
C GLU A 245 -0.34 -11.17 -37.37
N ASP A 246 -0.79 -12.38 -37.01
CA ASP A 246 -0.44 -13.10 -35.78
C ASP A 246 1.02 -13.59 -35.73
N THR A 247 1.93 -12.62 -35.62
CA THR A 247 3.38 -12.81 -35.54
C THR A 247 3.87 -12.84 -34.10
N PHE A 248 5.01 -13.47 -33.86
CA PHE A 248 5.68 -13.44 -32.57
C PHE A 248 5.98 -12.02 -32.09
N GLY A 249 6.37 -11.13 -33.00
CA GLY A 249 6.57 -9.72 -32.70
C GLY A 249 5.29 -9.03 -32.19
N GLN A 250 4.14 -9.36 -32.78
CA GLN A 250 2.83 -8.88 -32.33
C GLN A 250 2.42 -9.50 -30.99
N ARG A 251 2.53 -10.83 -30.83
CA ARG A 251 2.26 -11.52 -29.55
C ARG A 251 3.11 -10.95 -28.42
N LEU A 252 4.42 -10.75 -28.63
CA LEU A 252 5.33 -10.17 -27.63
C LEU A 252 4.98 -8.72 -27.31
N SER A 253 4.53 -7.95 -28.32
CA SER A 253 4.02 -6.60 -28.09
C SER A 253 2.75 -6.60 -27.25
N LEU A 254 1.84 -7.56 -27.48
CA LEU A 254 0.61 -7.72 -26.70
C LEU A 254 0.90 -8.08 -25.24
N VAL A 255 1.85 -8.99 -24.98
CA VAL A 255 2.25 -9.35 -23.61
C VAL A 255 2.84 -8.14 -22.87
N ILE A 256 3.78 -7.42 -23.49
CA ILE A 256 4.37 -6.22 -22.88
C ILE A 256 3.30 -5.15 -22.67
N GLU A 257 2.36 -4.98 -23.60
CA GLU A 257 1.22 -4.06 -23.44
C GLU A 257 0.38 -4.46 -22.23
N ALA A 258 0.03 -5.74 -22.08
CA ALA A 258 -0.75 -6.26 -20.95
C ALA A 258 -0.07 -5.97 -19.61
N VAL A 259 1.22 -6.30 -19.46
CA VAL A 259 1.98 -6.01 -18.23
C VAL A 259 2.10 -4.51 -17.98
N THR A 260 2.31 -3.70 -19.03
CA THR A 260 2.35 -2.23 -18.92
C THR A 260 1.01 -1.65 -18.44
N ARG A 261 -0.11 -2.21 -18.92
CA ARG A 261 -1.46 -1.82 -18.49
C ARG A 261 -1.67 -2.14 -17.02
N PHE A 262 -1.29 -3.34 -16.57
CA PHE A 262 -1.30 -3.67 -15.16
C PHE A 262 -0.49 -2.68 -14.33
N ALA A 263 0.78 -2.43 -14.69
CA ALA A 263 1.63 -1.50 -13.95
C ALA A 263 1.06 -0.07 -13.92
N THR A 264 0.44 0.38 -15.01
CA THR A 264 -0.22 1.69 -15.09
C THR A 264 -1.46 1.74 -14.20
N SER A 265 -2.31 0.73 -14.24
CA SER A 265 -3.54 0.66 -13.45
C SER A 265 -3.26 0.49 -11.96
N PHE A 266 -2.26 -0.33 -11.58
CA PHE A 266 -1.78 -0.42 -10.20
C PHE A 266 -1.31 0.95 -9.69
N ALA A 267 -0.49 1.65 -10.46
CA ALA A 267 -0.02 3.00 -10.12
C ALA A 267 -1.17 4.01 -10.01
N TRP A 268 -2.15 3.94 -10.92
CA TRP A 268 -3.32 4.80 -10.87
C TRP A 268 -4.17 4.51 -9.63
N LEU A 269 -4.55 3.26 -9.37
CA LEU A 269 -5.31 2.86 -8.18
C LEU A 269 -4.61 3.27 -6.89
N SER A 270 -3.28 3.08 -6.82
CA SER A 270 -2.48 3.48 -5.66
C SER A 270 -2.43 4.98 -5.44
N SER A 271 -2.48 5.76 -6.53
CA SER A 271 -2.52 7.22 -6.46
C SER A 271 -3.83 7.77 -5.92
N GLN A 272 -4.90 6.97 -5.96
CA GLN A 272 -6.20 7.34 -5.40
C GLN A 272 -6.31 7.09 -3.89
N VAL A 273 -5.37 6.33 -3.30
CA VAL A 273 -5.38 6.00 -1.87
C VAL A 273 -4.36 6.89 -1.14
N PRO A 274 -4.80 7.80 -0.26
CA PRO A 274 -3.89 8.61 0.54
C PRO A 274 -3.03 7.74 1.46
N GLY A 275 -1.74 8.07 1.61
CA GLY A 275 -0.82 7.41 2.53
C GLY A 275 -0.12 6.15 1.99
N SER A 276 -0.36 5.80 0.72
CA SER A 276 0.17 4.65 -0.01
C SER A 276 1.70 4.54 -0.15
N ARG A 277 2.49 5.42 0.47
CA ARG A 277 3.96 5.50 0.23
C ARG A 277 4.83 5.19 1.43
N ARG A 278 4.28 5.21 2.63
CA ARG A 278 5.10 5.32 3.83
C ARG A 278 4.85 4.28 4.89
N VAL A 279 3.95 3.32 4.65
CA VAL A 279 3.85 2.18 5.56
C VAL A 279 5.21 1.49 5.72
N LEU A 280 6.16 1.62 4.77
CA LEU A 280 7.51 1.02 4.87
C LEU A 280 8.74 1.83 4.40
N SER A 281 8.77 3.17 4.49
CA SER A 281 10.07 3.88 4.32
C SER A 281 10.98 3.85 5.55
N ALA A 282 10.76 2.94 6.50
CA ALA A 282 11.78 2.52 7.46
C ALA A 282 12.51 1.27 6.95
N GLY A 283 13.11 1.36 5.75
CA GLY A 283 14.37 0.66 5.59
C GLY A 283 15.29 1.17 6.71
N ARG A 284 15.69 0.28 7.64
CA ARG A 284 16.64 0.55 8.72
C ARG A 284 17.92 1.28 8.27
N ALA A 285 18.17 1.35 6.95
CA ALA A 285 19.33 1.98 6.33
C ALA A 285 19.17 3.46 5.95
N GLY A 286 17.99 4.10 6.13
CA GLY A 286 17.77 5.47 5.64
C GLY A 286 16.89 6.40 6.47
N ALA A 287 16.20 5.93 7.51
CA ALA A 287 15.53 6.83 8.44
C ALA A 287 16.59 7.52 9.30
N THR A 288 16.88 8.79 9.05
CA THR A 288 17.65 9.61 9.98
C THR A 288 16.95 9.54 11.32
N ASP A 289 17.65 9.06 12.35
CA ASP A 289 17.13 9.09 13.71
C ASP A 289 16.76 10.54 14.04
N THR A 290 15.49 10.75 14.38
CA THR A 290 14.97 12.09 14.61
C THR A 290 14.84 12.41 16.10
N TRP A 291 15.24 11.47 16.97
CA TRP A 291 15.25 11.57 18.42
C TRP A 291 16.57 11.00 18.97
N ILE A 292 17.59 11.84 18.99
CA ILE A 292 18.98 11.41 19.25
C ILE A 292 19.36 11.81 20.67
N GLU A 293 19.90 10.89 21.46
CA GLU A 293 20.47 11.24 22.77
C GLU A 293 21.57 12.30 22.57
N ALA A 294 21.50 13.45 23.25
CA ALA A 294 22.39 14.58 22.99
C ALA A 294 23.88 14.21 23.15
N THR A 295 24.19 13.25 24.03
CA THR A 295 25.54 12.70 24.25
C THR A 295 26.09 11.93 23.04
N ARG A 296 25.21 11.42 22.17
CA ARG A 296 25.55 10.67 20.94
C ARG A 296 25.46 11.52 19.69
N SER A 297 25.02 12.77 19.81
CA SER A 297 24.92 13.68 18.68
C SER A 297 26.29 14.05 18.11
N SER A 298 26.35 14.23 16.78
CA SER A 298 27.51 14.78 16.08
C SER A 298 27.81 16.24 16.44
N ARG A 299 26.93 16.94 17.17
CA ARG A 299 27.11 18.34 17.57
C ARG A 299 28.03 18.53 18.78
N HIS A 300 28.41 17.45 19.47
CA HIS A 300 29.36 17.46 20.60
C HIS A 300 29.01 18.49 21.69
N TRP A 301 27.81 18.43 22.25
CA TRP A 301 27.38 19.32 23.34
C TRP A 301 28.27 19.23 24.57
N SER A 302 28.53 20.38 25.20
CA SER A 302 29.22 20.41 26.48
C SER A 302 28.29 19.97 27.62
N ALA A 303 28.88 19.40 28.68
CA ALA A 303 28.13 19.05 29.89
C ALA A 303 27.47 20.27 30.55
N GLU A 304 28.08 21.46 30.41
CA GLU A 304 27.53 22.71 30.95
C GLU A 304 26.28 23.15 30.18
N GLU A 305 26.27 23.06 28.85
CA GLU A 305 25.09 23.38 28.02
C GLU A 305 23.92 22.44 28.31
N LEU A 306 24.18 21.14 28.43
CA LEU A 306 23.15 20.15 28.76
C LEU A 306 22.61 20.37 30.18
N ALA A 307 23.47 20.69 31.15
CA ALA A 307 23.06 21.00 32.52
C ALA A 307 22.25 22.32 32.60
N ALA A 308 22.64 23.34 31.84
CA ALA A 308 21.92 24.60 31.76
C ALA A 308 20.53 24.41 31.14
N LEU A 309 20.41 23.59 30.09
CA LEU A 309 19.11 23.25 29.51
C LEU A 309 18.24 22.45 30.49
N ALA A 310 18.79 21.42 31.13
CA ALA A 310 18.06 20.57 32.07
C ALA A 310 17.58 21.34 33.31
N SER A 311 18.22 22.46 33.65
CA SER A 311 17.84 23.36 34.74
C SER A 311 16.99 24.56 34.29
N SER A 312 16.67 24.67 33.01
CA SER A 312 15.77 25.71 32.49
C SER A 312 14.32 25.41 32.83
N ASP A 313 13.49 26.45 32.94
CA ASP A 313 12.09 26.36 33.37
C ASP A 313 11.22 25.43 32.50
N ILE A 314 11.55 25.28 31.21
CA ILE A 314 10.77 24.50 30.24
C ILE A 314 11.54 23.25 29.77
N GLY A 315 12.86 23.21 30.00
CA GLY A 315 13.70 22.13 29.49
C GLY A 315 13.80 22.08 27.96
N LEU A 316 13.48 23.17 27.26
CA LEU A 316 13.43 23.23 25.79
C LEU A 316 14.43 24.26 25.25
N GLY A 317 15.25 23.84 24.29
CA GLY A 317 16.20 24.69 23.58
C GLY A 317 15.98 24.61 22.07
N ARG A 318 16.26 25.70 21.36
CA ARG A 318 16.24 25.70 19.89
C ARG A 318 17.65 25.86 19.35
N VAL A 319 18.03 24.97 18.45
CA VAL A 319 19.30 25.07 17.73
C VAL A 319 19.05 25.78 16.41
N GLN A 320 19.83 26.83 16.14
CA GLN A 320 19.68 27.64 14.94
C GLN A 320 20.64 27.16 13.86
N ASP A 321 20.14 26.34 12.94
CA ASP A 321 20.84 25.93 11.73
C ASP A 321 20.16 26.50 10.48
N ALA A 322 20.89 26.55 9.37
CA ALA A 322 20.40 27.12 8.11
C ALA A 322 19.22 26.32 7.50
N ASP A 323 19.25 24.98 7.65
CA ASP A 323 18.47 24.08 6.80
C ASP A 323 17.59 23.06 7.57
N THR A 324 17.50 23.13 8.89
CA THR A 324 16.65 22.20 9.67
C THR A 324 16.26 22.81 11.03
N LEU A 325 15.03 22.57 11.49
CA LEU A 325 14.62 22.94 12.86
C LEU A 325 15.06 21.81 13.80
N THR A 326 15.99 22.08 14.71
CA THR A 326 16.40 21.13 15.74
C THR A 326 16.05 21.69 17.10
N LEU A 327 15.36 20.88 17.92
CA LEU A 327 15.01 21.20 19.30
C LEU A 327 15.85 20.33 20.25
N MET A 328 16.30 20.92 21.35
CA MET A 328 16.89 20.21 22.46
C MET A 328 15.83 20.03 23.53
N VAL A 329 15.52 18.80 23.91
CA VAL A 329 14.40 18.47 24.78
C VAL A 329 14.92 17.74 26.01
N SER A 330 14.73 18.34 27.19
CA SER A 330 15.00 17.72 28.48
C SER A 330 13.85 16.80 28.86
N THR A 331 14.18 15.58 29.25
CA THR A 331 13.22 14.57 29.72
C THR A 331 13.77 13.89 30.98
N PRO A 332 12.95 13.15 31.73
CA PRO A 332 13.45 12.32 32.84
C PRO A 332 14.54 11.32 32.42
N GLY A 333 14.56 10.90 31.15
CA GLY A 333 15.55 9.99 30.58
C GLY A 333 16.83 10.66 30.06
N GLY A 334 16.94 11.99 30.18
CA GLY A 334 18.07 12.77 29.67
C GLY A 334 17.67 13.83 28.65
N VAL A 335 18.66 14.46 28.04
CA VAL A 335 18.49 15.49 27.01
C VAL A 335 18.61 14.86 25.63
N PHE A 336 17.67 15.18 24.74
CA PHE A 336 17.59 14.65 23.39
C PHE A 336 17.56 15.76 22.34
N GLU A 337 18.17 15.51 21.19
CA GLU A 337 17.96 16.25 19.96
C GLU A 337 16.75 15.73 19.21
N ARG A 338 15.75 16.59 19.05
CA ARG A 338 14.62 16.37 18.15
C ARG A 338 14.85 17.12 16.85
N VAL A 339 15.16 16.37 15.80
CA VAL A 339 15.28 16.92 14.44
C VAL A 339 13.89 16.96 13.80
N VAL A 340 13.42 18.17 13.46
CA VAL A 340 12.17 18.39 12.72
C VAL A 340 12.53 18.70 11.26
N PRO A 341 12.44 17.71 10.35
CA PRO A 341 12.84 17.88 8.96
C PRO A 341 11.96 18.91 8.26
N HIS A 342 12.39 19.43 7.11
CA HIS A 342 11.50 20.15 6.21
C HIS A 342 10.34 19.26 5.74
N ALA A 343 9.25 19.89 5.33
CA ALA A 343 8.10 19.19 4.79
C ALA A 343 8.50 18.35 3.58
N THR A 344 7.93 17.13 3.48
CA THR A 344 8.28 16.12 2.48
C THR A 344 8.26 16.70 1.05
N PRO A 345 9.18 16.36 0.13
CA PRO A 345 9.14 16.90 -1.22
C PRO A 345 7.79 16.67 -1.93
N LEU A 346 7.32 17.70 -2.65
CA LEU A 346 6.06 17.62 -3.41
C LEU A 346 6.25 16.85 -4.72
N ARG A 347 5.18 16.18 -5.19
CA ARG A 347 5.17 15.47 -6.48
C ARG A 347 5.39 16.45 -7.64
N HIS A 348 6.41 16.20 -8.45
CA HIS A 348 6.86 17.15 -9.47
C HIS A 348 5.94 17.29 -10.70
N HIS A 349 5.06 16.32 -10.94
CA HIS A 349 4.19 16.30 -12.12
C HIS A 349 2.83 16.96 -11.88
N ASP A 350 2.46 17.18 -10.61
CA ASP A 350 1.22 17.83 -10.22
C ASP A 350 1.42 19.35 -10.07
N ARG A 351 0.34 20.11 -10.24
CA ARG A 351 0.35 21.52 -9.81
C ARG A 351 0.65 21.58 -8.32
N ARG A 352 1.51 22.52 -7.91
CA ARG A 352 2.00 22.61 -6.52
C ARG A 352 0.89 22.60 -5.47
N GLY A 353 -0.23 23.29 -5.73
CA GLY A 353 -1.41 23.25 -4.86
C GLY A 353 -1.96 21.84 -4.67
N THR A 354 -2.27 21.13 -5.76
CA THR A 354 -2.75 19.74 -5.73
C THR A 354 -1.75 18.77 -5.11
N ALA A 355 -0.45 18.96 -5.39
CA ALA A 355 0.61 18.18 -4.78
C ALA A 355 0.66 18.38 -3.25
N ALA A 356 0.49 19.62 -2.78
CA ALA A 356 0.47 19.96 -1.36
C ALA A 356 -0.77 19.39 -0.66
N GLU A 357 -1.94 19.47 -1.30
CA GLU A 357 -3.17 18.86 -0.81
C GLU A 357 -3.03 17.35 -0.62
N THR A 358 -2.41 16.69 -1.59
CA THR A 358 -2.14 15.25 -1.54
C THR A 358 -1.14 14.93 -0.44
N ALA A 359 -0.04 15.68 -0.32
CA ALA A 359 0.98 15.44 0.71
C ALA A 359 0.43 15.57 2.14
N VAL A 360 -0.46 16.54 2.38
CA VAL A 360 -1.13 16.71 3.69
C VAL A 360 -2.02 15.53 4.04
N LYS A 361 -2.83 15.05 3.07
CA LYS A 361 -3.67 13.85 3.24
C LYS A 361 -2.82 12.60 3.43
N ASP A 362 -1.76 12.46 2.65
CA ASP A 362 -0.82 11.35 2.75
C ASP A 362 -0.17 11.28 4.13
N ALA A 363 0.25 12.41 4.70
CA ALA A 363 0.81 12.47 6.05
C ALA A 363 -0.19 11.97 7.11
N ALA A 364 -1.46 12.39 7.01
CA ALA A 364 -2.51 11.98 7.93
C ALA A 364 -2.87 10.50 7.81
N ALA A 365 -2.95 9.99 6.58
CA ALA A 365 -3.28 8.59 6.31
C ALA A 365 -2.14 7.63 6.67
N THR A 366 -0.89 8.05 6.40
CA THR A 366 0.33 7.27 6.68
C THR A 366 0.46 6.98 8.17
N TRP A 367 0.52 8.03 8.98
CA TRP A 367 0.85 7.89 10.40
C TRP A 367 -0.39 7.79 11.29
N GLY A 368 -1.57 8.17 10.77
CA GLY A 368 -2.85 8.10 11.46
C GLY A 368 -3.62 6.84 11.07
N LEU A 369 -4.61 6.94 10.16
CA LEU A 369 -5.22 5.85 9.38
C LEU A 369 -5.92 6.46 8.14
N PRO A 370 -5.89 5.83 6.95
CA PRO A 370 -6.63 6.32 5.78
C PRO A 370 -8.14 6.41 6.02
N ASP A 371 -8.69 5.59 6.92
CA ASP A 371 -10.11 5.51 7.25
C ASP A 371 -10.69 6.80 7.82
N PHE A 372 -9.85 7.65 8.43
CA PHE A 372 -10.26 8.92 9.01
C PHE A 372 -10.09 10.10 8.05
N VAL A 373 -9.46 9.91 6.89
CA VAL A 373 -9.21 10.96 5.90
C VAL A 373 -10.33 10.92 4.86
N MET A 374 -11.15 11.97 4.78
CA MET A 374 -12.22 12.03 3.79
C MET A 374 -11.79 12.76 2.52
N ALA A 375 -12.14 12.18 1.38
CA ALA A 375 -12.00 12.81 0.08
C ALA A 375 -12.93 14.03 -0.03
N PRO A 376 -12.54 15.08 -0.77
CA PRO A 376 -13.40 16.23 -1.04
C PRO A 376 -14.70 15.78 -1.70
N SER A 377 -15.84 15.94 -1.01
CA SER A 377 -17.14 15.68 -1.61
C SER A 377 -17.52 16.84 -2.54
N VAL A 378 -17.82 16.51 -3.79
CA VAL A 378 -18.19 17.48 -4.82
C VAL A 378 -19.71 17.55 -4.95
N GLU A 379 -20.32 18.66 -4.54
CA GLU A 379 -21.75 18.88 -4.76
C GLU A 379 -21.99 19.81 -5.94
N ARG A 380 -22.89 19.40 -6.84
CA ARG A 380 -23.40 20.26 -7.93
C ARG A 380 -24.51 21.15 -7.40
N LYS A 381 -24.31 22.47 -7.43
CA LYS A 381 -25.39 23.45 -7.18
C LYS A 381 -25.58 24.29 -8.45
N GLY A 382 -26.63 23.98 -9.21
CA GLY A 382 -26.88 24.58 -10.52
C GLY A 382 -25.84 24.14 -11.56
N ARG A 383 -25.33 25.07 -12.38
CA ARG A 383 -24.23 24.80 -13.34
C ARG A 383 -22.83 24.78 -12.68
N GLY A 384 -22.73 25.10 -11.39
CA GLY A 384 -21.46 25.18 -10.66
C GLY A 384 -21.15 23.91 -9.86
N VAL A 385 -19.89 23.50 -9.89
CA VAL A 385 -19.31 22.44 -9.06
C VAL A 385 -18.63 23.11 -7.86
N ARG A 386 -18.97 22.73 -6.62
CA ARG A 386 -18.33 23.29 -5.42
C ARG A 386 -17.89 22.17 -4.47
N GLU A 387 -16.60 22.12 -4.22
CA GLU A 387 -15.97 21.26 -3.23
C GLU A 387 -16.26 21.77 -1.80
N ILE A 388 -16.42 20.85 -0.85
CA ILE A 388 -16.74 21.18 0.55
C ILE A 388 -15.50 21.65 1.33
N SER A 389 -14.33 21.05 1.12
CA SER A 389 -13.02 21.47 1.65
C SER A 389 -11.89 20.77 0.89
N ASP A 390 -10.64 21.26 1.08
CA ASP A 390 -9.44 20.69 0.49
C ASP A 390 -9.11 19.33 1.16
N GLY A 391 -9.49 19.17 2.43
CA GLY A 391 -9.47 17.90 3.16
C GLY A 391 -10.35 17.95 4.41
N LEU A 392 -10.68 16.77 4.94
CA LEU A 392 -11.43 16.61 6.18
C LEU A 392 -10.90 15.38 6.93
N LEU A 393 -10.70 15.52 8.24
CA LEU A 393 -10.45 14.39 9.13
C LEU A 393 -11.67 14.18 10.02
N VAL A 394 -12.11 12.93 10.20
CA VAL A 394 -13.20 12.58 11.12
C VAL A 394 -12.80 11.32 11.90
N VAL A 395 -12.73 11.46 13.22
CA VAL A 395 -12.37 10.39 14.16
C VAL A 395 -13.26 10.49 15.39
N GLY A 396 -14.11 9.49 15.60
CA GLY A 396 -15.11 9.51 16.67
C GLY A 396 -16.08 10.68 16.52
N ASP A 397 -16.24 11.45 17.60
CA ASP A 397 -17.07 12.64 17.70
C ASP A 397 -16.34 13.95 17.33
N ARG A 398 -15.08 13.87 16.87
CA ARG A 398 -14.25 15.03 16.54
C ARG A 398 -13.88 15.06 15.06
N GLY A 399 -13.80 16.27 14.53
CA GLY A 399 -13.45 16.52 13.14
C GLY A 399 -12.55 17.72 12.93
N VAL A 400 -11.80 17.67 11.84
CA VAL A 400 -10.91 18.76 11.38
C VAL A 400 -11.26 19.12 9.96
N VAL A 401 -11.56 20.40 9.72
CA VAL A 401 -11.67 20.95 8.36
C VAL A 401 -10.33 21.54 7.95
N VAL A 402 -9.75 21.00 6.87
CA VAL A 402 -8.44 21.42 6.39
C VAL A 402 -8.57 22.32 5.16
N GLN A 403 -7.83 23.42 5.15
CA GLN A 403 -7.64 24.30 4.00
C GLN A 403 -6.15 24.48 3.74
N ILE A 404 -5.73 24.28 2.49
CA ILE A 404 -4.33 24.25 2.11
C ILE A 404 -4.08 25.38 1.12
N LYS A 405 -3.03 26.17 1.36
CA LYS A 405 -2.65 27.30 0.52
C LYS A 405 -1.17 27.18 0.18
N ALA A 406 -0.90 26.83 -1.08
CA ALA A 406 0.45 26.67 -1.60
C ALA A 406 0.92 27.93 -2.34
N ARG A 407 2.15 28.36 -2.10
CA ARG A 407 2.79 29.44 -2.83
C ARG A 407 3.25 28.95 -4.21
N GLU A 408 2.55 29.37 -5.25
CA GLU A 408 2.98 29.16 -6.65
C GLU A 408 4.03 30.19 -7.06
N GLY A 409 5.05 29.80 -7.81
CA GLY A 409 6.12 30.70 -8.31
C GLY A 409 7.26 30.97 -7.31
N GLU A 410 8.25 31.75 -7.75
CA GLU A 410 9.40 32.13 -6.92
C GLU A 410 9.01 33.11 -5.80
N PRO A 411 9.60 32.98 -4.60
CA PRO A 411 9.44 33.95 -3.52
C PRO A 411 9.92 35.34 -3.93
N ALA A 412 9.16 36.36 -3.55
CA ALA A 412 9.51 37.76 -3.71
C ALA A 412 10.19 38.30 -2.43
N THR A 413 10.03 39.59 -2.13
CA THR A 413 10.55 40.18 -0.90
C THR A 413 9.80 39.67 0.33
N VAL A 414 10.44 39.69 1.49
CA VAL A 414 9.87 39.21 2.76
C VAL A 414 8.53 39.90 3.06
N GLU A 415 8.40 41.20 2.81
CA GLU A 415 7.17 41.96 3.08
C GLU A 415 6.00 41.49 2.20
N ARG A 416 6.29 41.14 0.94
CA ARG A 416 5.27 40.61 0.02
C ARG A 416 4.85 39.20 0.42
N GLU A 417 5.79 38.36 0.82
CA GLU A 417 5.48 37.00 1.28
C GLU A 417 4.71 37.03 2.61
N THR A 418 5.09 37.89 3.56
CA THR A 418 4.31 38.14 4.78
C THR A 418 2.88 38.57 4.46
N SER A 419 2.71 39.55 3.57
CA SER A 419 1.38 40.02 3.15
C SER A 419 0.58 38.91 2.45
N TRP A 420 1.25 38.07 1.65
CA TRP A 420 0.63 36.93 1.00
C TRP A 420 0.13 35.91 2.02
N VAL A 421 0.98 35.50 2.97
CA VAL A 421 0.61 34.53 4.01
C VAL A 421 -0.59 35.03 4.81
N LEU A 422 -0.54 36.26 5.33
CA LEU A 422 -1.66 36.82 6.12
C LEU A 422 -2.97 36.89 5.34
N LYS A 423 -2.89 37.22 4.04
CA LYS A 423 -4.05 37.20 3.15
C LYS A 423 -4.60 35.78 2.99
N GLN A 424 -3.74 34.78 2.82
CA GLN A 424 -4.15 33.38 2.69
C GLN A 424 -4.78 32.85 3.97
N LEU A 425 -4.20 33.14 5.14
CA LEU A 425 -4.77 32.77 6.44
C LEU A 425 -6.18 33.34 6.61
N THR A 426 -6.37 34.62 6.29
CA THR A 426 -7.70 35.26 6.35
C THR A 426 -8.71 34.61 5.39
N ALA A 427 -8.28 34.28 4.17
CA ALA A 427 -9.15 33.65 3.17
C ALA A 427 -9.53 32.22 3.55
N ALA A 428 -8.56 31.42 3.98
CA ALA A 428 -8.76 30.04 4.41
C ALA A 428 -9.65 29.97 5.67
N GLY A 429 -9.42 30.85 6.65
CA GLY A 429 -10.29 30.96 7.82
C GLY A 429 -11.75 31.20 7.44
N LYS A 430 -12.04 32.12 6.50
CA LYS A 430 -13.42 32.34 6.01
C LYS A 430 -14.01 31.10 5.31
N GLN A 431 -13.20 30.37 4.54
CA GLN A 431 -13.63 29.13 3.89
C GLN A 431 -14.01 28.06 4.92
N ILE A 432 -13.15 27.84 5.92
CA ILE A 432 -13.39 26.91 7.03
C ILE A 432 -14.71 27.21 7.74
N HIS A 433 -14.94 28.46 8.17
CA HIS A 433 -16.17 28.83 8.85
C HIS A 433 -17.41 28.56 7.99
N GLY A 434 -17.32 28.82 6.68
CA GLY A 434 -18.38 28.50 5.73
C GLY A 434 -18.66 27.00 5.63
N THR A 435 -17.61 26.19 5.60
CA THR A 435 -17.68 24.73 5.54
C THR A 435 -18.28 24.14 6.82
N VAL A 436 -17.77 24.54 8.00
CA VAL A 436 -18.27 24.03 9.28
C VAL A 436 -19.74 24.40 9.50
N ARG A 437 -20.13 25.63 9.17
CA ARG A 437 -21.55 26.05 9.21
C ARG A 437 -22.45 25.14 8.38
N ARG A 438 -21.97 24.69 7.21
CA ARG A 438 -22.71 23.78 6.34
C ARG A 438 -22.77 22.37 6.92
N LEU A 439 -21.64 21.85 7.43
CA LEU A 439 -21.55 20.53 8.03
C LEU A 439 -22.46 20.42 9.27
N LYS A 440 -22.59 21.48 10.06
CA LYS A 440 -23.51 21.53 11.22
C LYS A 440 -25.01 21.53 10.85
N THR A 441 -25.38 21.53 9.58
CA THR A 441 -26.78 21.60 9.15
C THR A 441 -27.42 20.22 8.94
N GLN A 442 -26.68 19.25 8.40
CA GLN A 442 -27.19 17.91 8.09
C GLN A 442 -26.03 16.92 7.95
N GLY A 443 -26.32 15.63 8.13
CA GLY A 443 -25.38 14.56 7.82
C GLY A 443 -24.97 14.56 6.34
N VAL A 444 -23.77 14.04 6.06
CA VAL A 444 -23.17 14.03 4.72
C VAL A 444 -22.63 12.65 4.38
N GLN A 445 -22.75 12.28 3.11
CA GLN A 445 -22.14 11.09 2.56
C GLN A 445 -20.74 11.42 2.06
N MET A 446 -19.75 10.68 2.53
CA MET A 446 -18.34 10.91 2.22
C MET A 446 -17.64 9.63 1.82
N VAL A 447 -16.49 9.77 1.16
CA VAL A 447 -15.62 8.65 0.80
C VAL A 447 -14.34 8.80 1.60
N ASN A 448 -13.97 7.78 2.38
CA ASN A 448 -12.71 7.80 3.13
C ASN A 448 -11.49 7.49 2.24
N GLY A 449 -10.30 7.53 2.81
CA GLY A 449 -9.04 7.28 2.10
C GLY A 449 -8.92 5.87 1.52
N ARG A 450 -9.73 4.91 1.99
CA ARG A 450 -9.81 3.55 1.44
C ARG A 450 -10.87 3.38 0.35
N GLY A 451 -11.64 4.43 0.04
CA GLY A 451 -12.72 4.37 -0.94
C GLY A 451 -14.07 3.91 -0.39
N HIS A 452 -14.21 3.72 0.92
CA HIS A 452 -15.49 3.33 1.53
C HIS A 452 -16.43 4.54 1.64
N ARG A 453 -17.71 4.35 1.33
CA ARG A 453 -18.75 5.38 1.45
C ARG A 453 -19.36 5.34 2.84
N LEU A 454 -19.30 6.45 3.57
CA LEU A 454 -19.68 6.53 4.98
C LEU A 454 -20.74 7.60 5.19
N SER A 455 -21.68 7.34 6.09
CA SER A 455 -22.67 8.31 6.54
C SER A 455 -22.19 9.03 7.78
N ILE A 456 -21.76 10.28 7.63
CA ILE A 456 -21.25 11.06 8.76
C ILE A 456 -22.36 11.97 9.29
N ASP A 457 -22.74 11.79 10.55
CA ASP A 457 -23.62 12.71 11.30
C ASP A 457 -22.87 13.99 11.68
N SER A 458 -22.57 14.80 10.67
CA SER A 458 -21.75 16.02 10.80
C SER A 458 -22.22 17.04 11.85
N PRO A 459 -23.53 17.19 12.14
CA PRO A 459 -24.00 18.01 13.26
C PRO A 459 -23.56 17.53 14.65
N ALA A 460 -23.36 16.23 14.84
CA ALA A 460 -22.89 15.65 16.11
C ALA A 460 -21.36 15.77 16.28
N ILE A 461 -20.63 16.11 15.22
CA ILE A 461 -19.17 16.24 15.25
C ILE A 461 -18.75 17.61 15.78
N ASP A 462 -17.80 17.63 16.71
CA ASP A 462 -17.11 18.84 17.14
C ASP A 462 -15.96 19.19 16.18
N TRP A 463 -15.98 20.41 15.66
CA TRP A 463 -15.15 20.81 14.52
C TRP A 463 -14.11 21.85 14.91
N VAL A 464 -12.86 21.60 14.52
CA VAL A 464 -11.77 22.59 14.48
C VAL A 464 -11.30 22.83 13.05
N GLY A 465 -10.87 24.05 12.76
CA GLY A 465 -10.29 24.44 11.48
C GLY A 465 -8.78 24.39 11.48
N VAL A 466 -8.18 23.91 10.40
CA VAL A 466 -6.72 24.00 10.19
C VAL A 466 -6.43 24.63 8.82
N THR A 467 -5.65 25.71 8.83
CA THR A 467 -5.07 26.30 7.63
C THR A 467 -3.61 25.88 7.52
N ILE A 468 -3.26 25.19 6.44
CA ILE A 468 -1.90 24.75 6.15
C ILE A 468 -1.30 25.64 5.05
N ILE A 469 -0.16 26.25 5.38
CA ILE A 469 0.63 27.04 4.45
C ILE A 469 1.79 26.18 3.92
N GLU A 470 1.78 25.95 2.60
CA GLU A 470 2.90 25.36 1.88
C GLU A 470 3.69 26.48 1.21
N HIS A 471 4.87 26.77 1.74
CA HIS A 471 5.70 27.87 1.28
C HIS A 471 7.17 27.43 1.28
N PRO A 472 7.94 27.65 0.18
CA PRO A 472 9.33 27.18 0.09
C PRO A 472 10.26 27.88 1.08
N VAL A 473 10.03 29.18 1.36
CA VAL A 473 10.83 29.98 2.30
C VAL A 473 9.90 30.86 3.14
N PRO A 474 9.17 30.29 4.12
CA PRO A 474 8.17 31.04 4.87
C PRO A 474 8.82 32.20 5.64
N PRO A 475 8.15 33.38 5.77
CA PRO A 475 8.67 34.48 6.57
C PRO A 475 8.96 34.04 8.01
N GLN A 476 10.17 34.32 8.49
CA GLN A 476 10.56 34.00 9.86
C GLN A 476 9.84 34.92 10.84
N GLU A 477 9.55 34.40 12.04
CA GLU A 477 8.94 35.16 13.15
C GLU A 477 7.59 35.81 12.82
N LEU A 478 6.88 35.30 11.81
CA LEU A 478 5.57 35.84 11.44
C LEU A 478 4.53 35.55 12.52
N THR A 479 4.05 36.61 13.17
CA THR A 479 2.94 36.51 14.12
C THR A 479 1.64 36.11 13.42
N VAL A 480 0.96 35.10 13.94
CA VAL A 480 -0.34 34.67 13.42
C VAL A 480 -1.45 35.49 14.07
N PRO A 481 -2.30 36.19 13.29
CA PRO A 481 -3.42 36.92 13.86
C PRO A 481 -4.47 35.96 14.42
N GLU A 482 -5.09 36.34 15.53
CA GLU A 482 -6.22 35.59 16.08
C GLU A 482 -7.40 35.58 15.10
N HIS A 483 -7.99 34.40 14.91
CA HIS A 483 -9.20 34.25 14.12
C HIS A 483 -10.43 34.41 15.03
N HIS A 484 -11.23 35.45 14.78
CA HIS A 484 -12.50 35.64 15.47
C HIS A 484 -13.63 34.93 14.71
N GLY A 485 -14.18 33.86 15.31
CA GLY A 485 -15.35 33.15 14.81
C GLY A 485 -15.78 32.02 15.74
N ASN A 486 -16.93 31.40 15.44
CA ASN A 486 -17.51 30.35 16.28
C ASN A 486 -16.79 29.00 16.18
N THR A 487 -15.84 28.87 15.25
CA THR A 487 -15.04 27.66 15.07
C THR A 487 -13.58 28.04 15.26
N PRO A 488 -12.84 27.38 16.16
CA PRO A 488 -11.43 27.66 16.33
C PRO A 488 -10.65 27.32 15.05
N VAL A 489 -9.68 28.15 14.67
CA VAL A 489 -8.86 27.98 13.46
C VAL A 489 -7.38 28.09 13.79
N ILE A 490 -6.62 27.07 13.41
CA ILE A 490 -5.19 26.91 13.68
C ILE A 490 -4.43 27.06 12.36
N ALA A 491 -3.37 27.87 12.36
CA ALA A 491 -2.47 28.05 11.23
C ALA A 491 -1.18 27.24 11.44
N LEU A 492 -0.83 26.42 10.45
CA LEU A 492 0.34 25.55 10.47
C LEU A 492 1.15 25.71 9.18
N LEU A 493 2.46 25.51 9.24
CA LEU A 493 3.21 25.13 8.04
C LEU A 493 2.94 23.65 7.72
N ARG A 494 3.11 23.23 6.46
CA ARG A 494 3.00 21.79 6.11
C ARG A 494 3.97 20.92 6.91
N ARG A 495 5.16 21.46 7.23
CA ARG A 495 6.14 20.81 8.11
C ARG A 495 5.55 20.48 9.47
N ASP A 496 4.83 21.43 10.07
CA ASP A 496 4.27 21.29 11.41
C ASP A 496 3.18 20.22 11.45
N TRP A 497 2.36 20.16 10.39
CA TRP A 497 1.38 19.09 10.19
C TRP A 497 2.04 17.71 10.11
N GLU A 498 3.09 17.57 9.29
CA GLU A 498 3.85 16.32 9.17
C GLU A 498 4.55 15.95 10.48
N PHE A 499 5.05 16.93 11.23
CA PHE A 499 5.63 16.74 12.55
C PHE A 499 4.62 16.14 13.53
N LEU A 500 3.41 16.70 13.64
CA LEU A 500 2.39 16.20 14.58
C LEU A 500 2.04 14.73 14.30
N PHE A 501 1.84 14.38 13.02
CA PHE A 501 1.54 13.01 12.61
C PHE A 501 2.73 12.07 12.84
N HIS A 502 3.96 12.50 12.56
CA HIS A 502 5.15 11.71 12.86
C HIS A 502 5.37 11.54 14.38
N GLN A 503 5.07 12.56 15.17
CA GLN A 503 5.28 12.58 16.62
C GLN A 503 4.29 11.67 17.35
N LEU A 504 3.01 11.73 16.96
CA LEU A 504 1.93 11.04 17.69
C LEU A 504 1.50 9.71 17.05
N ARG A 505 1.75 9.50 15.76
CA ARG A 505 1.36 8.28 15.01
C ARG A 505 -0.08 7.82 15.27
N SER A 506 -1.00 8.79 15.34
CA SER A 506 -2.43 8.57 15.60
C SER A 506 -3.25 9.75 15.09
N THR A 507 -4.33 9.49 14.34
CA THR A 507 -5.24 10.57 13.95
C THR A 507 -6.02 11.07 15.15
N HIS A 508 -6.50 10.18 16.01
CA HIS A 508 -7.22 10.54 17.22
C HIS A 508 -6.38 11.47 18.12
N ALA A 509 -5.10 11.15 18.35
CA ALA A 509 -4.23 11.98 19.15
C ALA A 509 -3.93 13.35 18.51
N VAL A 510 -3.68 13.40 17.19
CA VAL A 510 -3.45 14.67 16.48
C VAL A 510 -4.70 15.55 16.51
N VAL A 511 -5.88 14.98 16.24
CA VAL A 511 -7.15 15.70 16.33
C VAL A 511 -7.41 16.17 17.76
N GLY A 512 -7.15 15.32 18.76
CA GLY A 512 -7.25 15.67 20.18
C GLY A 512 -6.33 16.82 20.57
N TYR A 513 -5.09 16.83 20.07
CA TYR A 513 -4.14 17.93 20.26
C TYR A 513 -4.66 19.23 19.64
N LEU A 514 -5.14 19.20 18.39
CA LEU A 514 -5.68 20.39 17.71
C LEU A 514 -6.90 20.97 18.45
N HIS A 515 -7.78 20.12 18.97
CA HIS A 515 -8.90 20.54 19.81
C HIS A 515 -8.46 21.12 21.15
N ARG A 516 -7.47 20.49 21.82
CA ARG A 516 -6.92 20.97 23.09
C ARG A 516 -6.36 22.38 22.98
N VAL A 517 -5.67 22.66 21.88
CA VAL A 517 -4.98 23.94 21.71
C VAL A 517 -5.91 25.03 21.22
N GLY A 518 -6.82 24.71 20.28
CA GLY A 518 -7.88 25.61 19.80
C GLY A 518 -7.41 26.89 19.10
N THR A 519 -6.12 27.24 19.17
CA THR A 519 -5.55 28.47 18.61
C THR A 519 -4.22 28.17 17.93
N SER A 520 -3.76 29.12 17.13
CA SER A 520 -2.46 29.01 16.46
C SER A 520 -1.33 29.27 17.44
N ALA A 521 -0.16 28.67 17.21
CA ALA A 521 1.06 29.12 17.85
C ALA A 521 1.27 30.63 17.59
N PRO A 522 1.90 31.37 18.53
CA PRO A 522 2.14 32.80 18.37
C PRO A 522 2.90 33.14 17.08
N VAL A 523 3.80 32.25 16.67
CA VAL A 523 4.62 32.36 15.46
C VAL A 523 4.30 31.21 14.51
N LEU A 524 4.08 31.52 13.23
CA LEU A 524 3.88 30.51 12.20
C LEU A 524 5.12 29.63 12.06
N GLY A 525 4.94 28.31 12.12
CA GLY A 525 6.06 27.38 12.14
C GLY A 525 6.57 27.03 13.54
N GLY A 526 6.02 27.64 14.60
CA GLY A 526 6.40 27.41 16.00
C GLY A 526 5.62 26.30 16.70
N GLU A 527 4.90 25.48 15.94
CA GLU A 527 4.06 24.41 16.49
C GLU A 527 4.88 23.31 17.18
N PRO A 528 6.05 22.87 16.66
CA PRO A 528 6.88 21.90 17.38
C PRO A 528 7.32 22.40 18.76
N GLU A 529 7.73 23.67 18.88
CA GLU A 529 8.09 24.26 20.16
C GLU A 529 6.91 24.23 21.14
N ARG A 530 5.73 24.67 20.69
CA ARG A 530 4.50 24.67 21.49
C ARG A 530 4.05 23.27 21.91
N TYR A 531 4.24 22.28 21.05
CA TYR A 531 4.00 20.87 21.40
C TYR A 531 4.86 20.45 22.59
N TYR A 532 6.16 20.77 22.57
CA TYR A 532 7.08 20.36 23.63
C TYR A 532 6.86 21.11 24.94
N GLU A 533 6.45 22.38 24.89
CA GLU A 533 5.98 23.11 26.08
C GLU A 533 4.80 22.39 26.76
N LEU A 534 3.82 21.94 25.96
CA LEU A 534 2.66 21.20 26.48
C LEU A 534 3.04 19.78 26.95
N ALA A 535 3.97 19.11 26.27
CA ALA A 535 4.46 17.79 26.68
C ALA A 535 5.22 17.85 28.01
N ALA A 536 6.01 18.91 28.24
CA ALA A 536 6.67 19.16 29.52
C ALA A 536 5.62 19.40 30.62
N ALA A 537 4.64 20.25 30.36
CA ALA A 537 3.54 20.51 31.31
C ALA A 537 2.73 19.23 31.64
N ASP A 538 2.48 18.35 30.67
CA ASP A 538 1.80 17.08 30.90
C ASP A 538 2.64 16.12 31.74
N ALA A 539 3.97 16.11 31.56
CA ALA A 539 4.87 15.28 32.36
C ALA A 539 4.99 15.76 33.81
N GLU A 540 4.83 17.06 34.06
CA GLU A 540 4.84 17.66 35.40
C GLU A 540 3.49 17.57 36.11
N ALA A 541 2.40 17.39 35.35
CA ALA A 541 1.06 17.30 35.91
C ALA A 541 0.91 16.10 36.84
N ALA A 542 0.27 16.31 37.99
CA ALA A 542 -0.07 15.24 38.90
C ALA A 542 -1.15 14.33 38.24
N PRO A 543 -0.98 12.99 38.28
CA PRO A 543 -2.01 12.07 37.82
C PRO A 543 -3.34 12.29 38.55
N GLU A 544 -4.44 12.18 37.82
CA GLU A 544 -5.76 12.11 38.45
C GLU A 544 -5.90 10.83 39.29
N GLU A 545 -6.69 10.88 40.36
CA GLU A 545 -6.97 9.69 41.17
C GLU A 545 -7.76 8.68 40.34
N ALA A 546 -7.19 7.49 40.16
CA ALA A 546 -7.90 6.40 39.51
C ALA A 546 -9.12 5.98 40.34
N ASP A 547 -10.24 5.70 39.68
CA ASP A 547 -11.45 5.23 40.36
C ASP A 547 -11.15 3.92 41.13
N PRO A 548 -11.30 3.91 42.47
CA PRO A 548 -10.99 2.76 43.31
C PRO A 548 -11.78 1.49 42.96
N SER A 549 -12.91 1.62 42.26
CA SER A 549 -13.74 0.48 41.83
C SER A 549 -12.95 -0.50 40.94
N TRP A 550 -12.07 0.01 40.06
CA TRP A 550 -11.28 -0.78 39.15
C TRP A 550 -10.08 -1.46 39.83
N THR A 551 -9.44 -0.78 40.78
CA THR A 551 -8.33 -1.34 41.54
C THR A 551 -8.76 -2.57 42.35
N ARG A 552 -10.00 -2.58 42.86
CA ARG A 552 -10.56 -3.73 43.60
C ARG A 552 -10.72 -4.99 42.74
N ARG A 553 -10.76 -4.85 41.41
CA ARG A 553 -10.86 -5.95 40.44
C ARG A 553 -9.51 -6.40 39.89
N GLY A 554 -8.41 -5.96 40.52
CA GLY A 554 -7.05 -6.30 40.08
C GLY A 554 -6.52 -5.41 38.95
N GLY A 555 -7.25 -4.34 38.58
CA GLY A 555 -6.76 -3.34 37.63
C GLY A 555 -5.57 -2.57 38.22
N GLN A 556 -4.53 -2.37 37.41
CA GLN A 556 -3.39 -1.54 37.78
C GLN A 556 -3.58 -0.15 37.17
N PRO A 557 -3.67 0.92 38.00
CA PRO A 557 -3.74 2.27 37.46
C PRO A 557 -2.42 2.59 36.77
N HIS A 558 -2.52 3.17 35.58
CA HIS A 558 -1.37 3.60 34.80
C HIS A 558 -1.63 5.02 34.31
N SER A 559 -0.67 5.92 34.54
CA SER A 559 -0.75 7.32 34.15
C SER A 559 0.39 7.63 33.21
N VAL A 560 0.06 8.22 32.07
CA VAL A 560 1.02 8.66 31.06
C VAL A 560 0.70 10.11 30.66
N PRO A 561 1.70 10.91 30.28
CA PRO A 561 1.46 12.23 29.69
C PRO A 561 0.54 12.12 28.47
N LEU A 562 -0.38 13.08 28.30
CA LEU A 562 -1.25 13.10 27.11
C LEU A 562 -0.42 13.30 25.83
N LEU A 563 0.60 14.16 25.90
CA LEU A 563 1.58 14.37 24.84
C LEU A 563 2.94 13.78 25.25
N PRO A 564 3.41 12.72 24.59
CA PRO A 564 4.74 12.17 24.86
C PRO A 564 5.83 13.09 24.29
N ALA A 565 6.89 13.32 25.07
CA ALA A 565 8.08 14.05 24.60
C ALA A 565 8.82 13.25 23.50
N ALA A 566 9.07 11.96 23.75
CA ALA A 566 9.66 11.08 22.77
C ALA A 566 8.66 10.80 21.62
N PRO A 567 9.11 10.77 20.35
CA PRO A 567 8.25 10.36 19.25
C PRO A 567 7.68 8.96 19.47
N ALA A 568 6.42 8.75 19.10
CA ALA A 568 5.77 7.46 19.23
C ALA A 568 6.59 6.33 18.55
N GLY A 569 6.93 5.29 19.31
CA GLY A 569 7.72 4.14 18.85
C GLY A 569 9.24 4.35 18.83
N SER A 570 9.77 5.46 19.36
CA SER A 570 11.22 5.67 19.42
C SER A 570 11.95 4.72 20.39
N ASP A 571 11.23 4.23 21.40
CA ASP A 571 11.71 3.28 22.39
C ASP A 571 11.74 1.84 21.85
N ASP A 572 10.69 1.47 21.11
CA ASP A 572 10.53 0.15 20.52
C ASP A 572 9.57 0.21 19.32
N ASP A 573 10.16 0.45 18.14
CA ASP A 573 9.42 0.66 16.89
C ASP A 573 8.68 -0.61 16.43
N GLU A 574 9.20 -1.79 16.75
CA GLU A 574 8.56 -3.08 16.45
C GLU A 574 7.26 -3.23 17.25
N ALA A 575 7.33 -3.05 18.57
CA ALA A 575 6.16 -3.11 19.42
C ALA A 575 5.14 -2.01 19.05
N HIS A 576 5.58 -0.79 18.79
CA HIS A 576 4.65 0.26 18.36
C HIS A 576 3.97 -0.08 17.02
N THR A 577 4.73 -0.62 16.07
CA THR A 577 4.23 -1.04 14.76
C THR A 577 3.20 -2.17 14.87
N MET A 578 3.31 -3.04 15.88
CA MET A 578 2.31 -4.09 16.15
C MET A 578 0.88 -3.53 16.26
N VAL A 579 0.71 -2.41 16.97
CA VAL A 579 -0.61 -1.76 17.12
C VAL A 579 -1.10 -1.23 15.77
N ARG A 580 -0.20 -0.69 14.95
CA ARG A 580 -0.54 -0.26 13.59
C ARG A 580 -0.98 -1.43 12.71
N VAL A 581 -0.27 -2.55 12.75
CA VAL A 581 -0.63 -3.77 12.00
C VAL A 581 -2.03 -4.24 12.37
N MET A 582 -2.32 -4.31 13.68
CA MET A 582 -3.64 -4.69 14.17
C MET A 582 -4.74 -3.75 13.67
N LEU A 583 -4.52 -2.43 13.68
CA LEU A 583 -5.47 -1.45 13.14
C LEU A 583 -5.69 -1.63 11.63
N GLU A 584 -4.64 -1.92 10.87
CA GLU A 584 -4.73 -2.21 9.42
C GLU A 584 -5.52 -3.50 9.15
N ASP A 585 -5.30 -4.56 9.93
CA ASP A 585 -6.05 -5.82 9.81
C ASP A 585 -7.56 -5.58 10.05
N VAL A 586 -7.91 -4.82 11.09
CA VAL A 586 -9.31 -4.45 11.37
C VAL A 586 -9.87 -3.59 10.23
N ALA A 587 -9.10 -2.62 9.72
CA ALA A 587 -9.54 -1.73 8.66
C ALA A 587 -9.76 -2.46 7.32
N THR A 588 -8.98 -3.50 7.04
CA THR A 588 -9.03 -4.27 5.78
C THR A 588 -9.88 -5.54 5.85
N SER A 589 -10.44 -5.86 7.03
CA SER A 589 -11.31 -7.01 7.23
C SER A 589 -12.52 -6.98 6.28
N PRO A 590 -12.90 -8.13 5.69
CA PRO A 590 -14.09 -8.22 4.85
C PRO A 590 -15.32 -8.02 5.72
N LEU A 591 -16.09 -6.96 5.48
CA LEU A 591 -17.40 -6.74 6.08
C LEU A 591 -18.35 -6.22 5.00
N ASP A 592 -19.65 -6.37 5.26
CA ASP A 592 -20.67 -5.86 4.37
C ASP A 592 -20.63 -4.31 4.33
N PRO A 593 -21.01 -3.68 3.20
CA PRO A 593 -21.02 -2.23 3.08
C PRO A 593 -21.84 -1.51 4.15
N ASP A 594 -22.91 -2.15 4.64
CA ASP A 594 -23.78 -1.62 5.68
C ASP A 594 -23.09 -1.55 7.07
N GLU A 595 -21.95 -2.22 7.23
CA GLU A 595 -21.17 -2.25 8.48
C GLU A 595 -20.00 -1.25 8.49
N TRP A 596 -19.78 -0.50 7.40
CA TRP A 596 -18.65 0.42 7.29
C TRP A 596 -18.66 1.55 8.33
N ASP A 597 -19.83 2.09 8.67
CA ASP A 597 -19.96 3.12 9.71
C ASP A 597 -19.61 2.56 11.11
N THR A 598 -19.95 1.30 11.37
CA THR A 598 -19.56 0.60 12.61
C THR A 598 -18.06 0.37 12.66
N ARG A 599 -17.44 -0.05 11.55
CA ARG A 599 -15.98 -0.17 11.44
C ARG A 599 -15.27 1.15 11.73
N GLN A 600 -15.78 2.27 11.21
CA GLN A 600 -15.18 3.58 11.47
C GLN A 600 -15.19 3.93 12.96
N ARG A 601 -16.30 3.64 13.67
CA ARG A 601 -16.39 3.84 15.13
C ARG A 601 -15.44 2.92 15.89
N VAL A 602 -15.35 1.65 15.50
CA VAL A 602 -14.41 0.68 16.08
C VAL A 602 -12.96 1.14 15.91
N LEU A 603 -12.58 1.58 14.70
CA LEU A 603 -11.23 2.08 14.45
C LEU A 603 -10.95 3.35 15.26
N ALA A 604 -11.91 4.27 15.38
CA ALA A 604 -11.75 5.46 16.21
C ALA A 604 -11.56 5.11 17.69
N SER A 605 -12.29 4.11 18.18
CA SER A 605 -12.17 3.57 19.53
C SER A 605 -10.77 2.96 19.76
N LEU A 606 -10.28 2.13 18.85
CA LEU A 606 -8.93 1.55 18.95
C LEU A 606 -7.82 2.61 18.85
N ASP A 607 -7.96 3.57 17.93
CA ASP A 607 -7.00 4.68 17.78
C ASP A 607 -7.06 5.67 18.96
N SER A 608 -8.10 5.60 19.82
CA SER A 608 -8.17 6.40 21.05
C SER A 608 -7.21 5.95 22.14
N LEU A 609 -6.60 4.77 22.00
CA LEU A 609 -5.59 4.27 22.94
C LEU A 609 -4.47 5.32 23.10
N PRO A 610 -4.19 5.79 24.34
CA PRO A 610 -3.18 6.80 24.59
C PRO A 610 -1.84 6.43 23.97
N VAL A 611 -1.19 7.39 23.32
CA VAL A 611 0.04 7.16 22.55
C VAL A 611 1.12 6.52 23.43
N GLY A 612 1.27 6.98 24.68
CA GLY A 612 2.22 6.42 25.64
C GLY A 612 1.99 4.95 26.02
N CYS A 613 0.79 4.41 25.81
CA CYS A 613 0.46 3.01 26.14
C CYS A 613 0.64 2.05 24.95
N ARG A 614 0.86 2.58 23.74
CA ARG A 614 0.85 1.77 22.51
C ARG A 614 2.03 0.81 22.42
N THR A 615 3.23 1.27 22.79
CA THR A 615 4.42 0.43 22.81
C THR A 615 4.25 -0.73 23.80
N ASP A 616 3.80 -0.46 25.02
CA ASP A 616 3.55 -1.48 26.04
C ASP A 616 2.47 -2.50 25.64
N LEU A 617 1.41 -2.05 24.96
CA LEU A 617 0.42 -2.95 24.39
C LEU A 617 1.05 -3.83 23.30
N GLY A 618 1.78 -3.21 22.36
CA GLY A 618 2.43 -3.93 21.28
C GLY A 618 3.38 -5.01 21.77
N ARG A 619 4.23 -4.68 22.75
CA ARG A 619 5.16 -5.63 23.37
C ARG A 619 4.41 -6.75 24.08
N PHE A 620 3.32 -6.43 24.81
CA PHE A 620 2.44 -7.45 25.38
C PHE A 620 1.87 -8.40 24.33
N LEU A 621 1.41 -7.89 23.17
CA LEU A 621 0.85 -8.72 22.10
C LEU A 621 1.91 -9.62 21.47
N LEU A 622 3.12 -9.10 21.21
CA LEU A 622 4.24 -9.86 20.65
C LEU A 622 4.69 -10.97 21.61
N ASP A 623 4.89 -10.63 22.90
CA ASP A 623 5.27 -11.61 23.93
C ASP A 623 4.18 -12.66 24.11
N ALA A 624 2.90 -12.26 24.05
CA ALA A 624 1.78 -13.18 24.12
C ALA A 624 1.72 -14.12 22.90
N LEU A 625 1.94 -13.62 21.68
CA LEU A 625 2.02 -14.43 20.46
C LEU A 625 3.14 -15.47 20.55
N ALA A 626 4.32 -15.05 20.99
CA ALA A 626 5.45 -15.96 21.22
C ALA A 626 5.11 -17.03 22.26
N ALA A 627 4.43 -16.65 23.35
CA ALA A 627 4.07 -17.58 24.43
C ALA A 627 2.97 -18.59 24.04
N VAL A 628 2.08 -18.26 23.09
CA VAL A 628 0.98 -19.16 22.68
C VAL A 628 1.30 -20.01 21.46
N ALA A 629 2.43 -19.79 20.79
CA ALA A 629 2.80 -20.48 19.54
C ALA A 629 3.09 -21.98 19.72
N GLU A 630 3.51 -22.40 20.92
CA GLU A 630 3.84 -23.79 21.25
C GLU A 630 2.97 -24.29 22.43
N PRO A 631 1.65 -24.46 22.25
CA PRO A 631 0.79 -24.94 23.33
C PRO A 631 1.05 -26.43 23.59
N GLU A 632 0.93 -26.86 24.85
CA GLU A 632 0.89 -28.28 25.18
C GLU A 632 -0.26 -28.96 24.42
N THR A 633 -0.03 -30.17 23.90
CA THR A 633 -1.01 -30.86 23.06
C THR A 633 -2.35 -31.01 23.76
N GLY A 634 -3.42 -30.53 23.12
CA GLY A 634 -4.79 -30.59 23.66
C GLY A 634 -5.14 -29.45 24.61
N THR A 635 -4.26 -28.45 24.78
CA THR A 635 -4.53 -27.25 25.58
C THR A 635 -4.81 -26.03 24.70
N THR A 636 -5.57 -25.08 25.24
CA THR A 636 -5.76 -23.76 24.62
C THR A 636 -5.23 -22.70 25.58
N VAL A 637 -4.23 -21.95 25.13
CA VAL A 637 -3.57 -20.92 25.94
C VAL A 637 -4.12 -19.55 25.55
N TRP A 638 -4.41 -18.73 26.56
CA TRP A 638 -4.89 -17.37 26.37
C TRP A 638 -4.01 -16.37 27.11
N ARG A 639 -3.90 -15.18 26.52
CA ARG A 639 -3.42 -13.96 27.17
C ARG A 639 -4.41 -12.86 26.86
N MET A 640 -4.85 -12.14 27.89
CA MET A 640 -5.90 -11.13 27.76
C MET A 640 -5.54 -9.89 28.56
N ARG A 641 -5.87 -8.73 28.02
CA ARG A 641 -5.71 -7.42 28.69
C ARG A 641 -6.88 -6.51 28.32
N THR A 642 -7.36 -5.74 29.28
CA THR A 642 -8.41 -4.74 29.08
C THR A 642 -7.89 -3.36 29.48
N PHE A 643 -8.20 -2.35 28.68
CA PHE A 643 -7.89 -0.94 28.92
C PHE A 643 -9.19 -0.16 29.09
N ILE A 644 -9.21 0.68 30.12
CA ILE A 644 -10.33 1.56 30.45
C ILE A 644 -9.72 2.92 30.73
N ALA A 645 -9.95 3.88 29.84
CA ALA A 645 -9.40 5.23 29.97
C ALA A 645 -10.24 6.15 30.87
N GLY A 646 -11.50 5.78 31.15
CA GLY A 646 -12.42 6.53 32.01
C GLY A 646 -13.84 5.98 31.96
N PRO A 647 -14.77 6.48 32.81
CA PRO A 647 -16.14 5.97 32.87
C PRO A 647 -16.92 6.21 31.56
N ASP A 648 -16.63 7.31 30.86
CA ASP A 648 -17.34 7.75 29.66
C ASP A 648 -16.60 7.42 28.34
N LEU A 649 -15.46 6.71 28.40
CA LEU A 649 -14.63 6.39 27.23
C LEU A 649 -14.73 4.91 26.89
N ASP A 650 -14.67 4.54 25.61
CA ASP A 650 -14.77 3.14 25.21
C ASP A 650 -13.75 2.23 25.91
N GLN A 651 -14.15 0.96 26.10
CA GLN A 651 -13.28 -0.06 26.69
C GLN A 651 -12.63 -0.86 25.58
N LEU A 652 -11.32 -1.06 25.68
CA LEU A 652 -10.56 -1.81 24.69
C LEU A 652 -10.07 -3.13 25.30
N GLY A 653 -10.34 -4.23 24.62
CA GLY A 653 -9.91 -5.58 25.00
C GLY A 653 -8.96 -6.16 23.96
N PHE A 654 -7.87 -6.75 24.42
CA PHE A 654 -6.89 -7.41 23.57
C PHE A 654 -6.64 -8.81 24.08
N ALA A 655 -6.77 -9.80 23.19
CA ALA A 655 -6.58 -11.20 23.47
C ALA A 655 -5.63 -11.84 22.47
N VAL A 656 -4.88 -12.84 22.93
CA VAL A 656 -4.11 -13.75 22.09
C VAL A 656 -4.46 -15.17 22.47
N CYS A 657 -4.75 -16.01 21.47
CA CYS A 657 -5.14 -17.41 21.65
C CYS A 657 -4.28 -18.33 20.81
N SER A 658 -3.93 -19.51 21.33
CA SER A 658 -3.12 -20.49 20.60
C SER A 658 -3.82 -21.15 19.41
N ALA A 659 -5.15 -21.05 19.30
CA ALA A 659 -5.92 -21.62 18.18
C ALA A 659 -7.24 -20.89 17.92
N LEU A 660 -7.61 -20.76 16.64
CA LEU A 660 -8.87 -20.19 16.21
C LEU A 660 -9.85 -21.30 15.82
N THR A 661 -10.88 -21.47 16.62
CA THR A 661 -11.96 -22.43 16.45
C THR A 661 -13.28 -21.74 16.76
N ASP A 662 -14.41 -22.36 16.43
CA ASP A 662 -15.71 -21.79 16.80
C ASP A 662 -15.88 -21.71 18.33
N HIS A 663 -15.27 -22.63 19.07
CA HIS A 663 -15.25 -22.59 20.53
C HIS A 663 -14.43 -21.41 21.06
N THR A 664 -13.23 -21.15 20.51
CA THR A 664 -12.41 -20.02 20.96
C THR A 664 -13.00 -18.68 20.52
N ARG A 665 -13.67 -18.60 19.37
CA ARG A 665 -14.47 -17.43 18.98
C ARG A 665 -15.61 -17.15 19.97
N ALA A 666 -16.38 -18.18 20.34
CA ALA A 666 -17.46 -18.04 21.32
C ALA A 666 -16.92 -17.63 22.70
N ALA A 667 -15.81 -18.24 23.15
CA ALA A 667 -15.15 -17.87 24.40
C ALA A 667 -14.66 -16.41 24.40
N PHE A 668 -14.06 -15.95 23.30
CA PHE A 668 -13.64 -14.55 23.16
C PHE A 668 -14.82 -13.57 23.23
N SER A 669 -15.93 -13.88 22.54
CA SER A 669 -17.16 -13.09 22.61
C SER A 669 -17.73 -13.05 24.04
N ALA A 670 -17.78 -14.20 24.71
CA ALA A 670 -18.21 -14.32 26.11
C ALA A 670 -17.33 -13.50 27.06
N TRP A 671 -16.01 -13.52 26.86
CA TRP A 671 -15.08 -12.70 27.64
C TRP A 671 -15.37 -11.20 27.46
N LEU A 672 -15.56 -10.73 26.23
CA LEU A 672 -15.85 -9.32 25.95
C LEU A 672 -17.21 -8.91 26.53
N GLN A 673 -18.25 -9.75 26.39
CA GLN A 673 -19.56 -9.54 27.00
C GLN A 673 -19.46 -9.41 28.52
N LEU A 674 -18.70 -10.31 29.17
CA LEU A 674 -18.46 -10.25 30.60
C LEU A 674 -17.82 -8.91 31.01
N ARG A 675 -16.76 -8.48 30.32
CA ARG A 675 -16.10 -7.20 30.65
C ARG A 675 -17.02 -6.01 30.41
N HIS A 676 -17.83 -6.04 29.34
CA HIS A 676 -18.79 -4.97 29.06
C HIS A 676 -19.90 -4.90 30.11
N HIS A 677 -20.44 -6.05 30.52
CA HIS A 677 -21.43 -6.14 31.60
C HIS A 677 -20.85 -5.63 32.94
N GLU A 678 -19.66 -6.11 33.30
CA GLU A 678 -18.95 -5.70 34.51
C GLU A 678 -18.69 -4.18 34.56
N ARG A 679 -18.52 -3.55 33.39
CA ARG A 679 -18.44 -2.09 33.26
C ARG A 679 -19.77 -1.39 33.51
N GLY A 680 -20.88 -1.97 33.08
CA GLY A 680 -22.22 -1.41 33.27
C GLY A 680 -22.65 -1.26 34.74
N GLU A 681 -21.96 -1.92 35.66
CA GLU A 681 -22.13 -1.71 37.09
C GLU A 681 -21.71 -0.29 37.55
N HIS A 682 -20.88 0.41 36.77
CA HIS A 682 -20.27 1.67 37.16
C HIS A 682 -20.49 2.81 36.15
N ALA A 683 -20.94 2.48 34.93
CA ALA A 683 -21.13 3.43 33.85
C ALA A 683 -22.42 3.17 33.07
N ASN A 684 -22.97 4.21 32.45
CA ASN A 684 -24.16 4.07 31.61
C ASN A 684 -23.81 3.50 30.23
N LEU A 685 -24.07 2.20 30.03
CA LEU A 685 -23.72 1.50 28.79
C LEU A 685 -24.42 2.01 27.53
N ALA A 686 -25.51 2.78 27.65
CA ALA A 686 -26.34 3.19 26.51
C ALA A 686 -25.57 3.92 25.39
N GLN A 687 -24.44 4.55 25.72
CA GLN A 687 -23.61 5.31 24.78
C GLN A 687 -22.17 4.79 24.69
N LEU A 688 -21.87 3.63 25.29
CA LEU A 688 -20.51 3.12 25.42
C LEU A 688 -20.31 1.89 24.56
N MET A 689 -19.12 1.79 23.97
CA MET A 689 -18.69 0.62 23.23
C MET A 689 -17.61 -0.14 24.00
N SER A 690 -17.57 -1.46 23.79
CA SER A 690 -16.41 -2.28 24.09
C SER A 690 -15.93 -2.96 22.83
N VAL A 691 -14.67 -2.71 22.47
CA VAL A 691 -14.03 -3.31 21.30
C VAL A 691 -13.01 -4.33 21.77
N GLY A 692 -13.17 -5.56 21.31
CA GLY A 692 -12.20 -6.64 21.50
C GLY A 692 -11.45 -6.94 20.21
N VAL A 693 -10.14 -7.14 20.31
CA VAL A 693 -9.31 -7.72 19.25
C VAL A 693 -8.65 -9.01 19.75
N LEU A 694 -8.73 -10.07 18.95
CA LEU A 694 -8.12 -11.37 19.20
C LEU A 694 -7.09 -11.67 18.10
N LEU A 695 -5.86 -11.96 18.50
CA LEU A 695 -4.81 -12.47 17.62
C LEU A 695 -4.64 -13.98 17.80
N THR A 696 -4.50 -14.72 16.71
CA THR A 696 -4.24 -16.16 16.75
C THR A 696 -3.08 -16.52 15.83
N PRO A 697 -1.99 -17.13 16.32
CA PRO A 697 -0.90 -17.58 15.45
C PRO A 697 -1.38 -18.54 14.36
N ARG A 698 -0.77 -18.48 13.18
CA ARG A 698 -1.00 -19.45 12.11
C ARG A 698 0.20 -20.36 11.93
N ALA A 699 -0.07 -21.66 11.73
CA ALA A 699 0.96 -22.67 11.50
C ALA A 699 1.26 -22.90 10.00
N ASP A 700 0.43 -22.37 9.10
CA ASP A 700 0.63 -22.49 7.64
C ASP A 700 1.74 -21.57 7.11
N GLY A 701 2.14 -20.59 7.93
CA GLY A 701 3.12 -19.55 7.68
C GLY A 701 2.81 -18.62 6.49
N TYR A 702 1.54 -18.54 6.06
CA TYR A 702 1.09 -17.52 5.10
C TYR A 702 0.97 -16.15 5.75
N ARG A 703 0.62 -16.13 7.05
CA ARG A 703 0.70 -14.96 7.94
C ARG A 703 1.25 -15.41 9.29
N GLU A 704 1.75 -14.47 10.08
CA GLU A 704 2.19 -14.75 11.45
C GLU A 704 0.98 -15.01 12.37
N TRP A 705 -0.13 -14.28 12.17
CA TRP A 705 -1.39 -14.47 12.88
C TRP A 705 -2.62 -14.08 12.04
N ASP A 706 -3.78 -14.50 12.53
CA ASP A 706 -5.09 -13.98 12.15
C ASP A 706 -5.60 -12.98 13.20
N THR A 707 -6.30 -11.94 12.74
CA THR A 707 -6.92 -10.92 13.58
C THR A 707 -8.44 -11.07 13.53
N THR A 708 -9.07 -11.27 14.69
CA THR A 708 -10.53 -11.31 14.86
C THR A 708 -10.96 -10.12 15.70
N MET A 709 -12.03 -9.43 15.32
CA MET A 709 -12.55 -8.28 16.05
C MET A 709 -14.01 -8.51 16.45
N SER A 710 -14.38 -8.03 17.64
CA SER A 710 -15.77 -7.99 18.11
C SER A 710 -16.04 -6.65 18.78
N ALA A 711 -17.23 -6.08 18.58
CA ALA A 711 -17.66 -4.85 19.21
C ALA A 711 -19.04 -5.02 19.83
N ILE A 712 -19.24 -4.47 21.01
CA ILE A 712 -20.50 -4.51 21.76
C ILE A 712 -20.85 -3.08 22.17
N SER A 713 -22.12 -2.71 22.05
CA SER A 713 -22.64 -1.41 22.51
C SER A 713 -23.97 -1.61 23.22
N GLY A 714 -24.22 -0.82 24.27
CA GLY A 714 -25.45 -0.95 25.06
C GLY A 714 -25.44 -2.16 26.00
N ASP A 715 -26.58 -2.46 26.61
CA ASP A 715 -26.69 -3.63 27.50
C ASP A 715 -26.51 -4.94 26.70
N PRO A 716 -25.56 -5.81 27.05
CA PRO A 716 -25.37 -7.08 26.36
C PRO A 716 -26.46 -8.12 26.68
N GLU A 717 -27.43 -7.80 27.54
CA GLU A 717 -28.56 -8.66 27.95
C GLU A 717 -28.13 -10.02 28.51
N VAL A 718 -26.93 -10.09 29.11
CA VAL A 718 -26.36 -11.33 29.68
C VAL A 718 -27.25 -11.84 30.81
N THR A 719 -27.75 -13.05 30.67
CA THR A 719 -28.59 -13.68 31.69
C THR A 719 -27.79 -14.02 32.95
N GLY A 720 -28.46 -14.16 34.10
CA GLY A 720 -27.78 -14.54 35.35
C GLY A 720 -27.16 -15.94 35.33
N GLU A 721 -27.52 -16.81 34.37
CA GLU A 721 -26.86 -18.11 34.15
C GLU A 721 -25.58 -17.93 33.33
N GLU A 722 -25.65 -17.20 32.21
CA GLU A 722 -24.48 -16.87 31.37
C GLU A 722 -23.43 -16.09 32.16
N LEU A 723 -23.84 -15.10 32.95
CA LEU A 723 -22.92 -14.31 33.78
C LEU A 723 -22.10 -15.20 34.72
N ARG A 724 -22.75 -16.17 35.38
CA ARG A 724 -22.07 -17.12 36.26
C ARG A 724 -21.12 -18.02 35.49
N ALA A 725 -21.56 -18.56 34.34
CA ALA A 725 -20.72 -19.38 33.48
C ALA A 725 -19.48 -18.61 32.98
N TYR A 726 -19.64 -17.35 32.59
CA TYR A 726 -18.54 -16.49 32.13
C TYR A 726 -17.57 -16.16 33.27
N GLN A 727 -18.09 -15.86 34.46
CA GLN A 727 -17.27 -15.60 35.65
C GLN A 727 -16.47 -16.84 36.07
N ASP A 728 -17.08 -18.02 36.08
CA ASP A 728 -16.39 -19.27 36.40
C ASP A 728 -15.27 -19.57 35.39
N LEU A 729 -15.52 -19.27 34.11
CA LEU A 729 -14.53 -19.44 33.06
C LEU A 729 -13.37 -18.46 33.19
N PHE A 730 -13.63 -17.16 33.34
CA PHE A 730 -12.60 -16.12 33.19
C PHE A 730 -12.08 -15.50 34.50
N ASN A 731 -12.82 -15.55 35.60
CA ASN A 731 -12.43 -14.93 36.88
C ASN A 731 -11.88 -15.94 37.91
N THR A 732 -11.62 -17.20 37.51
CA THR A 732 -11.01 -18.20 38.38
C THR A 732 -9.47 -18.23 38.25
N PRO A 733 -8.72 -18.56 39.31
CA PRO A 733 -7.24 -18.64 39.26
C PRO A 733 -6.69 -19.62 38.22
N ASN A 734 -7.48 -20.64 37.86
CA ASN A 734 -7.16 -21.65 36.85
C ASN A 734 -7.79 -21.34 35.48
N GLY A 735 -8.55 -20.25 35.36
CA GLY A 735 -9.16 -19.82 34.11
C GLY A 735 -8.17 -19.15 33.16
N PRO A 736 -8.58 -18.85 31.91
CA PRO A 736 -7.73 -18.23 30.89
C PRO A 736 -7.05 -16.93 31.36
N ALA A 737 -7.72 -16.12 32.19
CA ALA A 737 -7.15 -14.89 32.74
C ALA A 737 -6.28 -15.11 34.00
N GLY A 738 -6.51 -16.17 34.78
CA GLY A 738 -5.78 -16.46 36.02
C GLY A 738 -4.31 -16.84 35.81
N THR A 739 -3.99 -17.49 34.69
CA THR A 739 -2.61 -17.89 34.34
C THR A 739 -1.69 -16.71 33.95
N ALA A 740 -2.22 -15.51 33.72
CA ALA A 740 -1.46 -14.31 33.37
C ALA A 740 -0.86 -13.56 34.58
N SER A 741 -1.17 -13.98 35.81
CA SER A 741 -0.86 -13.23 37.04
C SER A 741 0.39 -13.70 37.80
N ARG A 742 1.21 -14.60 37.24
CA ARG A 742 2.54 -14.89 37.81
C ARG A 742 3.56 -13.89 37.26
N PRO A 743 4.11 -12.98 38.07
CA PRO A 743 5.28 -12.23 37.65
C PRO A 743 6.41 -13.21 37.35
N SER A 744 7.04 -13.07 36.18
CA SER A 744 8.35 -13.67 35.94
C SER A 744 9.35 -13.10 36.97
N PRO A 745 10.28 -13.92 37.52
CA PRO A 745 11.29 -13.44 38.45
C PRO A 745 12.23 -12.39 37.85
#